data_AF-A0A5B9D878-F1
#
_entry.id   AF-A0A5B9D878-F1
#
_cell.length_a   1.000
_cell.length_b   1.000
_cell.length_c   1.000
_cell.angle_alpha   90.00
_cell.angle_beta   90.00
_cell.angle_gamma   90.00
#
_symmetry.space_group_name_H-M   'P 1'
#
loop_
_entity.id
_entity.type
_entity.pdbx_description
1 polymer ?
#
loop_
_entity_poly.entity_id
_entity_poly.type
_entity_poly.pdbx_seq_one_letter_code
_entity_poly.pdbx_strand_id
1 'polypeptide(L)'
;MKKINSVLLILMMAFGALSIAFIPSSSGSAATELPDYIPVDIGPDFFAEDVELDTEILGAPASSYSIGPSSAAQNVGDMVVGLLYMSGGLGLTYYECRAVGPNTEIWVQANLAFPEGDPRETPVITQEQVDYLLEEFESNILPKDTDYFGDPYPLDGSDALLGAWGYGDYYDENARNIIMISNVQDDNYFNPDYPYYVAGFFWSTYEVYMDRNVITIDSHDWENRVGPDGARPYMYESTIAHEYQHLIHSDLNPGDDTWMNEACSLFAEPLCGYPIDWGQVLRFLETPDNSLIEWGDQGDINILADYGSSFLWAMYLNDHYGEEFIGRFVGEGIPGVAGIEAALDYFGFEENFDDVYHDWRIANLLDAESGKYGYNTFDLSEAEYPLYIHDMDNQLFKWTQGTDFGTTVTYDDYDTDVSMLGPYGTDYIGYTEENWNKNFAKLYFDGDDTALVYGWENIDGVWYSGAGDLMNTLITAETYVDPLDPTLYLNSYWDIEDYWDFGFVQVSDDDGETWTSLANDYTTSDHDPGAHPDVVANLPGITEYVGEVVDMTFDLSLYAGENVQIGFRYVTDWATFYEGWYIFDANVGGVSLDLAIVYPDASYMVTVVAYKETGGGTHYMVMDLDLNDGNFGSISLLGNWADHMVLIVSATQPQGFSDYSFRIKPGKGTQWMM
;
A
#
# COMPACT_ATOMS: atom_id res chain seq x y z
N MET A 1 -49.96 2.01 4.53
CA MET A 1 -50.53 0.64 4.55
C MET A 1 -50.27 -0.02 3.20
N LYS A 2 -49.07 -0.58 3.03
CA LYS A 2 -48.67 -1.70 2.14
C LYS A 2 -47.14 -1.73 2.20
N LYS A 3 -46.63 -2.72 2.93
CA LYS A 3 -45.21 -3.06 3.02
C LYS A 3 -44.73 -3.50 1.64
N ILE A 4 -43.69 -2.88 1.13
CA ILE A 4 -42.88 -3.39 0.03
C ILE A 4 -41.55 -3.75 0.69
N ASN A 5 -41.22 -5.04 0.65
CA ASN A 5 -39.97 -5.59 1.14
C ASN A 5 -38.88 -5.21 0.13
N SER A 6 -37.98 -4.31 0.52
CA SER A 6 -36.67 -4.18 -0.14
C SER A 6 -35.73 -5.14 0.58
N VAL A 7 -35.11 -6.00 -0.22
CA VAL A 7 -34.07 -6.94 0.18
C VAL A 7 -32.83 -6.10 0.41
N LEU A 8 -32.34 -6.11 1.66
CA LEU A 8 -31.02 -5.60 2.05
C LEU A 8 -29.97 -6.45 1.33
N LEU A 9 -29.20 -5.84 0.42
CA LEU A 9 -27.82 -6.25 0.18
C LEU A 9 -26.98 -5.43 1.18
N ILE A 10 -26.39 -6.11 2.14
CA ILE A 10 -25.27 -5.61 2.94
C ILE A 10 -24.07 -6.37 2.36
N LEU A 11 -23.14 -5.65 1.72
CA LEU A 11 -21.80 -6.13 1.37
C LEU A 11 -20.84 -5.30 2.24
N MET A 12 -20.28 -5.94 3.27
CA MET A 12 -18.83 -6.20 3.42
C MET A 12 -18.08 -5.02 4.04
N MET A 13 -18.11 -4.98 5.37
CA MET A 13 -17.09 -4.45 6.27
C MET A 13 -17.22 -5.26 7.57
N ALA A 14 -16.09 -5.61 8.17
CA ALA A 14 -15.92 -6.54 9.30
C ALA A 14 -16.16 -8.03 8.98
N PHE A 15 -15.09 -8.76 8.62
CA PHE A 15 -15.00 -10.18 8.93
C PHE A 15 -14.24 -10.37 10.24
N GLY A 16 -14.99 -10.66 11.31
CA GLY A 16 -14.39 -10.93 12.61
C GLY A 16 -15.35 -11.27 13.76
N ALA A 17 -16.66 -11.50 13.53
CA ALA A 17 -17.52 -12.02 14.61
C ALA A 17 -18.77 -12.75 14.10
N LEU A 18 -19.01 -13.93 14.71
CA LEU A 18 -20.20 -14.80 14.65
C LEU A 18 -20.30 -15.81 13.49
N SER A 19 -19.60 -16.94 13.63
CA SER A 19 -19.98 -18.20 12.98
C SER A 19 -20.83 -19.08 13.92
N ILE A 20 -22.06 -19.37 13.47
CA ILE A 20 -23.02 -20.23 14.16
C ILE A 20 -22.56 -21.69 14.06
N ALA A 21 -22.38 -22.33 15.22
CA ALA A 21 -21.99 -23.72 15.37
C ALA A 21 -22.92 -24.70 14.62
N PHE A 22 -22.38 -25.40 13.62
CA PHE A 22 -22.88 -26.70 13.19
C PHE A 22 -22.02 -27.79 13.84
N ILE A 23 -22.64 -28.62 14.69
CA ILE A 23 -22.00 -29.79 15.30
C ILE A 23 -22.34 -31.03 14.47
N PRO A 24 -21.39 -31.66 13.76
CA PRO A 24 -21.47 -33.07 13.46
C PRO A 24 -20.73 -33.86 14.56
N SER A 25 -21.46 -34.80 15.16
CA SER A 25 -20.98 -35.69 16.20
C SER A 25 -19.86 -36.64 15.73
N SER A 26 -18.69 -36.53 16.39
CA SER A 26 -17.62 -37.51 16.65
C SER A 26 -17.53 -38.81 15.82
N SER A 27 -16.35 -39.09 15.25
CA SER A 27 -15.49 -40.21 15.70
C SER A 27 -14.18 -40.30 14.91
N GLY A 28 -13.04 -40.33 15.64
CA GLY A 28 -11.75 -40.79 15.10
C GLY A 28 -10.63 -39.75 15.13
N SER A 29 -9.82 -39.78 16.19
CA SER A 29 -8.53 -39.10 16.34
C SER A 29 -7.55 -39.46 15.22
N ALA A 30 -7.28 -38.52 14.34
CA ALA A 30 -5.97 -38.29 13.74
C ALA A 30 -5.58 -36.87 14.15
N ALA A 31 -4.35 -36.66 14.64
CA ALA A 31 -3.83 -35.30 14.75
C ALA A 31 -3.86 -34.72 13.34
N THR A 32 -4.67 -33.68 13.12
CA THR A 32 -4.59 -32.86 11.92
C THR A 32 -3.17 -32.31 11.88
N GLU A 33 -2.41 -32.62 10.83
CA GLU A 33 -1.17 -31.88 10.55
C GLU A 33 -1.61 -30.42 10.38
N LEU A 34 -1.04 -29.54 11.21
CA LEU A 34 -1.27 -28.11 11.10
C LEU A 34 -0.61 -27.60 9.82
N PRO A 35 -1.21 -26.61 9.13
CA PRO A 35 -0.59 -26.01 7.96
C PRO A 35 0.70 -25.27 8.36
N ASP A 36 1.63 -25.13 7.42
CA ASP A 36 2.76 -24.20 7.58
C ASP A 36 2.25 -22.79 7.25
N TYR A 37 2.16 -21.94 8.27
CA TYR A 37 1.54 -20.63 8.14
C TYR A 37 2.40 -19.67 7.30
N ILE A 38 1.71 -18.78 6.59
CA ILE A 38 2.33 -17.77 5.73
C ILE A 38 2.48 -16.50 6.58
N PRO A 39 3.72 -16.03 6.81
CA PRO A 39 3.93 -14.75 7.48
C PRO A 39 3.39 -13.63 6.60
N VAL A 40 2.75 -12.67 7.24
CA VAL A 40 2.35 -11.40 6.64
C VAL A 40 2.87 -10.28 7.54
N ASP A 41 3.17 -9.14 6.92
CA ASP A 41 3.21 -7.88 7.64
C ASP A 41 1.78 -7.28 7.68
N ILE A 42 1.50 -6.48 8.70
CA ILE A 42 0.23 -5.78 8.86
C ILE A 42 0.20 -4.51 7.98
N GLY A 43 1.35 -4.00 7.51
CA GLY A 43 1.47 -2.78 6.73
C GLY A 43 1.21 -1.51 7.56
N PRO A 44 1.65 -0.33 7.08
CA PRO A 44 1.55 0.94 7.83
C PRO A 44 0.11 1.44 8.01
N ASP A 45 -0.81 1.08 7.10
CA ASP A 45 -2.16 1.67 7.02
C ASP A 45 -3.11 1.15 8.10
N PHE A 46 -2.91 -0.07 8.60
CA PHE A 46 -3.71 -0.69 9.67
C PHE A 46 -3.60 0.02 11.03
N PHE A 47 -2.64 0.93 11.15
CA PHE A 47 -2.13 1.44 12.41
C PHE A 47 -2.51 2.91 12.67
N ALA A 48 -3.27 3.52 11.78
CA ALA A 48 -3.85 4.85 11.96
C ALA A 48 -5.29 4.83 12.50
N GLU A 49 -5.89 3.64 12.72
CA GLU A 49 -7.18 3.56 13.43
C GLU A 49 -7.06 3.96 14.92
N ASP A 50 -8.09 4.64 15.43
CA ASP A 50 -8.27 5.00 16.84
C ASP A 50 -8.53 3.73 17.70
N VAL A 51 -7.48 2.95 17.95
CA VAL A 51 -7.63 1.64 18.61
C VAL A 51 -7.82 1.80 20.13
N GLU A 52 -8.97 1.36 20.65
CA GLU A 52 -9.26 1.40 22.08
C GLU A 52 -8.31 0.45 22.84
N LEU A 53 -7.53 1.01 23.77
CA LEU A 53 -6.69 0.23 24.67
C LEU A 53 -7.53 -0.42 25.80
N ASP A 54 -7.62 -1.74 25.78
CA ASP A 54 -8.12 -2.52 26.91
C ASP A 54 -7.08 -2.52 28.07
N THR A 55 -7.45 -1.81 29.14
CA THR A 55 -6.62 -1.68 30.34
C THR A 55 -6.64 -2.94 31.25
N GLU A 56 -7.42 -3.97 30.92
CA GLU A 56 -7.34 -5.27 31.59
C GLU A 56 -6.02 -5.98 31.26
N ILE A 57 -5.22 -6.28 32.29
CA ILE A 57 -3.95 -6.98 32.08
C ILE A 57 -4.20 -8.48 31.84
N LEU A 58 -3.95 -8.92 30.62
CA LEU A 58 -4.08 -10.29 30.16
C LEU A 58 -2.90 -11.16 30.59
N GLY A 59 -3.18 -12.41 30.96
CA GLY A 59 -2.16 -13.43 31.19
C GLY A 59 -1.35 -13.23 32.48
N ALA A 60 -2.02 -13.16 33.64
CA ALA A 60 -1.33 -13.04 34.92
C ALA A 60 -0.28 -14.15 35.14
N PRO A 61 0.97 -13.82 35.53
CA PRO A 61 2.02 -14.82 35.70
C PRO A 61 1.66 -15.85 36.78
N ALA A 62 2.10 -17.09 36.59
CA ALA A 62 1.82 -18.22 37.50
C ALA A 62 2.39 -18.05 38.93
N SER A 63 3.21 -17.03 39.17
CA SER A 63 3.75 -16.67 40.47
C SER A 63 3.57 -15.18 40.75
N SER A 64 3.41 -14.85 42.04
CA SER A 64 3.40 -13.48 42.53
C SER A 64 4.75 -12.81 42.30
N TYR A 65 4.89 -12.07 41.20
CA TYR A 65 6.03 -11.20 40.97
C TYR A 65 5.81 -9.86 41.67
N SER A 66 6.86 -9.32 42.26
CA SER A 66 6.84 -7.93 42.71
C SER A 66 7.18 -7.06 41.50
N ILE A 67 6.23 -6.24 41.05
CA ILE A 67 6.53 -5.05 40.25
C ILE A 67 7.44 -4.20 41.14
N GLY A 68 8.74 -4.29 40.93
CA GLY A 68 9.74 -3.56 41.68
C GLY A 68 9.91 -2.18 41.05
N PRO A 69 10.19 -1.13 41.83
CA PRO A 69 10.75 0.08 41.24
C PRO A 69 12.17 -0.31 40.78
N SER A 70 12.39 -0.52 39.49
CA SER A 70 13.74 -0.73 38.97
C SER A 70 14.46 0.62 39.00
N SER A 71 15.77 0.54 39.19
CA SER A 71 16.67 1.67 38.99
C SER A 71 16.59 2.17 37.54
N ALA A 72 17.12 3.38 37.27
CA ALA A 72 17.25 3.99 35.94
C ALA A 72 17.97 3.14 34.83
N ALA A 73 18.30 1.87 35.11
CA ALA A 73 18.80 0.90 34.15
C ALA A 73 18.03 -0.42 34.36
N GLN A 74 17.38 -0.90 33.30
CA GLN A 74 16.67 -2.19 33.24
C GLN A 74 17.66 -3.35 33.34
N ASN A 75 17.25 -4.45 33.98
CA ASN A 75 18.07 -5.65 34.16
C ASN A 75 17.32 -6.90 33.67
N VAL A 76 18.08 -7.90 33.21
CA VAL A 76 17.53 -9.22 32.88
C VAL A 76 16.75 -9.79 34.08
N GLY A 77 15.50 -10.20 33.80
CA GLY A 77 14.53 -10.70 34.77
C GLY A 77 13.60 -9.63 35.36
N ASP A 78 13.79 -8.35 35.01
CA ASP A 78 12.81 -7.30 35.33
C ASP A 78 11.50 -7.55 34.56
N MET A 79 10.38 -7.14 35.16
CA MET A 79 9.05 -7.32 34.61
C MET A 79 8.37 -5.97 34.42
N VAL A 80 7.78 -5.75 33.26
CA VAL A 80 6.93 -4.59 32.98
C VAL A 80 5.57 -5.05 32.46
N VAL A 81 4.57 -4.18 32.56
CA VAL A 81 3.38 -4.32 31.74
C VAL A 81 3.69 -3.66 30.39
N GLY A 82 3.33 -4.27 29.28
CA GLY A 82 3.53 -3.72 27.95
C GLY A 82 2.29 -3.89 27.11
N LEU A 83 2.30 -3.28 25.93
CA LEU A 83 1.22 -3.44 24.96
C LEU A 83 1.23 -4.84 24.35
N LEU A 84 0.05 -5.29 23.96
CA LEU A 84 -0.18 -6.53 23.23
C LEU A 84 -1.14 -6.22 22.08
N TYR A 85 -0.73 -6.53 20.86
CA TYR A 85 -1.62 -6.47 19.71
C TYR A 85 -2.68 -7.57 19.82
N MET A 86 -3.93 -7.19 19.54
CA MET A 86 -5.08 -8.07 19.39
C MET A 86 -5.82 -7.69 18.12
N SER A 87 -6.32 -8.66 17.36
CA SER A 87 -7.16 -8.40 16.18
C SER A 87 -8.31 -7.46 16.58
N GLY A 88 -8.27 -6.22 16.05
CA GLY A 88 -9.22 -5.14 16.34
C GLY A 88 -9.02 -4.42 17.69
N GLY A 89 -7.83 -4.44 18.30
CA GLY A 89 -7.62 -3.84 19.63
C GLY A 89 -6.17 -3.79 20.14
N LEU A 90 -5.96 -2.97 21.16
CA LEU A 90 -4.74 -2.99 21.98
C LEU A 90 -5.05 -3.51 23.37
N GLY A 91 -4.21 -4.40 23.89
CA GLY A 91 -4.32 -4.94 25.24
C GLY A 91 -3.06 -4.69 26.06
N LEU A 92 -3.11 -5.03 27.35
CA LEU A 92 -1.96 -5.02 28.24
C LEU A 92 -1.58 -6.44 28.67
N THR A 93 -0.28 -6.74 28.71
CA THR A 93 0.22 -8.01 29.26
C THR A 93 1.56 -7.82 29.96
N TYR A 94 2.04 -8.87 30.65
CA TYR A 94 3.33 -8.83 31.31
C TYR A 94 4.44 -9.27 30.36
N TYR A 95 5.55 -8.53 30.38
CA TYR A 95 6.79 -8.88 29.67
C TYR A 95 7.94 -9.04 30.66
N GLU A 96 8.81 -10.01 30.41
CA GLU A 96 10.06 -10.24 31.12
C GLU A 96 11.23 -9.75 30.25
N CYS A 97 12.12 -8.92 30.80
CA CYS A 97 13.37 -8.56 30.14
C CYS A 97 14.28 -9.79 30.08
N ARG A 98 14.55 -10.31 28.88
CA ARG A 98 15.35 -11.52 28.67
C ARG A 98 16.78 -11.24 28.22
N ALA A 99 17.06 -10.06 27.66
CA ALA A 99 18.42 -9.62 27.36
C ALA A 99 18.54 -8.10 27.32
N VAL A 100 19.74 -7.59 27.65
CA VAL A 100 20.08 -6.16 27.62
C VAL A 100 21.45 -6.01 26.95
N GLY A 101 21.49 -5.32 25.82
CA GLY A 101 22.68 -4.94 25.07
C GLY A 101 23.13 -3.50 25.34
N PRO A 102 24.12 -2.99 24.60
CA PRO A 102 24.50 -1.59 24.69
C PRO A 102 23.42 -0.64 24.15
N ASN A 103 22.71 -1.00 23.08
CA ASN A 103 21.73 -0.16 22.40
C ASN A 103 20.31 -0.76 22.38
N THR A 104 20.13 -2.00 22.83
CA THR A 104 18.86 -2.74 22.65
C THR A 104 18.48 -3.57 23.88
N GLU A 105 17.19 -3.74 24.11
CA GLU A 105 16.62 -4.62 25.12
C GLU A 105 15.63 -5.59 24.45
N ILE A 106 15.66 -6.87 24.85
CA ILE A 106 14.70 -7.87 24.38
C ILE A 106 13.74 -8.25 25.51
N TRP A 107 12.45 -8.05 25.26
CA TRP A 107 11.37 -8.27 26.22
C TRP A 107 10.42 -9.34 25.70
N VAL A 108 10.23 -10.43 26.45
CA VAL A 108 9.40 -11.57 26.04
C VAL A 108 8.11 -11.60 26.86
N GLN A 109 6.97 -11.74 26.19
CA GLN A 109 5.67 -11.89 26.84
C GLN A 109 5.69 -13.08 27.81
N ALA A 110 5.24 -12.85 29.03
CA ALA A 110 5.33 -13.82 30.12
C ALA A 110 4.42 -15.05 29.92
N ASN A 111 3.35 -14.91 29.14
CA ASN A 111 2.44 -15.98 28.79
C ASN A 111 2.19 -16.02 27.28
N LEU A 112 2.84 -16.96 26.59
CA LEU A 112 2.69 -17.19 25.14
C LEU A 112 1.61 -18.23 24.81
N ALA A 113 0.85 -18.74 25.80
CA ALA A 113 -0.08 -19.83 25.53
C ALA A 113 -1.28 -19.40 24.68
N PHE A 114 -1.62 -20.22 23.67
CA PHE A 114 -2.87 -20.12 22.92
C PHE A 114 -4.11 -20.30 23.81
N PRO A 115 -5.31 -19.92 23.34
CA PRO A 115 -6.56 -20.07 24.09
C PRO A 115 -6.85 -21.51 24.56
N GLU A 116 -7.61 -21.64 25.66
CA GLU A 116 -7.95 -22.95 26.22
C GLU A 116 -8.68 -23.84 25.18
N GLY A 117 -8.08 -24.99 24.87
CA GLY A 117 -8.62 -25.96 23.92
C GLY A 117 -7.99 -25.91 22.53
N ASP A 118 -7.05 -24.98 22.28
CA ASP A 118 -6.25 -24.93 21.07
C ASP A 118 -5.36 -26.19 20.92
N PRO A 119 -5.22 -26.76 19.71
CA PRO A 119 -4.39 -27.94 19.47
C PRO A 119 -2.88 -27.66 19.47
N ARG A 120 -2.43 -26.41 19.33
CA ARG A 120 -1.01 -26.02 19.23
C ARG A 120 -0.33 -26.05 20.60
N GLU A 121 0.97 -26.36 20.58
CA GLU A 121 1.80 -26.24 21.78
C GLU A 121 2.15 -24.78 22.05
N THR A 122 2.33 -24.43 23.33
CA THR A 122 2.80 -23.09 23.70
C THR A 122 4.17 -22.82 23.08
N PRO A 123 4.37 -21.69 22.38
CA PRO A 123 5.66 -21.30 21.86
C PRO A 123 6.76 -21.31 22.93
N VAL A 124 7.95 -21.76 22.54
CA VAL A 124 9.11 -21.86 23.43
C VAL A 124 10.25 -21.02 22.88
N ILE A 125 10.60 -19.96 23.60
CA ILE A 125 11.72 -19.08 23.27
C ILE A 125 12.90 -19.39 24.20
N THR A 126 13.98 -19.92 23.63
CA THR A 126 15.18 -20.27 24.39
C THR A 126 16.05 -19.04 24.64
N GLN A 127 16.87 -19.07 25.70
CA GLN A 127 17.82 -17.98 25.94
C GLN A 127 18.89 -17.89 24.83
N GLU A 128 19.26 -19.01 24.21
CA GLU A 128 20.23 -19.03 23.10
C GLU A 128 19.71 -18.25 21.89
N GLN A 129 18.43 -18.40 21.54
CA GLN A 129 17.78 -17.62 20.48
C GLN A 129 17.70 -16.13 20.83
N VAL A 130 17.37 -15.79 22.08
CA VAL A 130 17.33 -14.39 22.53
C VAL A 130 18.73 -13.75 22.47
N ASP A 131 19.75 -14.43 22.98
CA ASP A 131 21.13 -13.93 22.97
C ASP A 131 21.63 -13.78 21.52
N TYR A 132 21.26 -14.71 20.64
CA TYR A 132 21.57 -14.65 19.20
C TYR A 132 20.92 -13.45 18.52
N LEU A 133 19.60 -13.23 18.68
CA LEU A 133 18.92 -12.10 18.05
C LEU A 133 19.42 -10.75 18.59
N LEU A 134 19.77 -10.67 19.88
CA LEU A 134 20.39 -9.47 20.42
C LEU A 134 21.75 -9.20 19.76
N GLU A 135 22.60 -10.23 19.60
CA GLU A 135 23.89 -10.10 18.92
C GLU A 135 23.72 -9.73 17.44
N GLU A 136 22.76 -10.35 16.76
CA GLU A 136 22.47 -10.08 15.35
C GLU A 136 21.98 -8.65 15.14
N PHE A 137 21.04 -8.19 15.96
CA PHE A 137 20.55 -6.82 15.87
C PHE A 137 21.66 -5.80 16.13
N GLU A 138 22.42 -5.96 17.22
CA GLU A 138 23.47 -5.01 17.62
C GLU A 138 24.67 -4.98 16.68
N SER A 139 24.99 -6.10 16.02
CA SER A 139 26.23 -6.23 15.22
C SER A 139 26.01 -6.21 13.72
N ASN A 140 24.79 -6.43 13.25
CA ASN A 140 24.45 -6.47 11.83
C ASN A 140 23.32 -5.48 11.49
N ILE A 141 22.11 -5.66 12.05
CA ILE A 141 20.91 -4.91 11.63
C ILE A 141 21.02 -3.42 11.98
N LEU A 142 21.11 -3.11 13.27
CA LEU A 142 21.18 -1.75 13.78
C LEU A 142 22.23 -0.89 13.06
N PRO A 143 23.52 -1.29 12.96
CA PRO A 143 24.50 -0.45 12.28
C PRO A 143 24.26 -0.33 10.77
N LYS A 144 23.70 -1.32 10.09
CA LYS A 144 23.45 -1.23 8.65
C LYS A 144 22.27 -0.34 8.33
N ASP A 145 21.15 -0.52 9.03
CA ASP A 145 19.96 0.29 8.81
C ASP A 145 20.22 1.75 9.17
N THR A 146 20.88 2.01 10.32
CA THR A 146 21.20 3.39 10.72
C THR A 146 22.27 4.05 9.86
N ASP A 147 23.31 3.32 9.43
CA ASP A 147 24.32 3.86 8.51
C ASP A 147 23.72 4.18 7.12
N TYR A 148 22.67 3.46 6.70
CA TYR A 148 22.07 3.58 5.37
C TYR A 148 20.89 4.57 5.33
N PHE A 149 19.86 4.34 6.15
CA PHE A 149 18.62 5.13 6.16
C PHE A 149 18.69 6.34 7.08
N GLY A 150 19.51 6.28 8.13
CA GLY A 150 19.66 7.32 9.14
C GLY A 150 19.27 6.84 10.55
N ASP A 151 19.53 7.69 11.54
CA ASP A 151 19.21 7.40 12.93
C ASP A 151 17.74 7.76 13.24
N PRO A 152 16.98 6.90 13.94
CA PRO A 152 15.68 7.29 14.47
C PRO A 152 15.86 8.33 15.60
N TYR A 153 14.81 9.08 15.90
CA TYR A 153 14.80 9.98 17.03
C TYR A 153 14.92 9.19 18.34
N PRO A 154 15.73 9.66 19.30
CA PRO A 154 15.91 8.94 20.55
C PRO A 154 14.70 9.14 21.48
N LEU A 155 14.02 8.06 21.81
CA LEU A 155 12.98 8.00 22.84
C LEU A 155 13.49 7.26 24.09
N ASP A 156 13.45 7.91 25.25
CA ASP A 156 14.11 7.46 26.48
C ASP A 156 13.17 6.93 27.57
N GLY A 157 11.86 7.03 27.37
CA GLY A 157 10.81 6.52 28.26
C GLY A 157 10.38 7.49 29.36
N SER A 158 10.92 8.72 29.38
CA SER A 158 10.63 9.69 30.43
C SER A 158 9.21 10.27 30.37
N ASP A 159 8.59 10.29 29.19
CA ASP A 159 7.25 10.79 28.94
C ASP A 159 6.23 9.65 28.67
N ALA A 160 6.60 8.39 28.95
CA ALA A 160 5.76 7.20 28.74
C ALA A 160 4.38 7.29 29.43
N LEU A 161 3.30 7.17 28.65
CA LEU A 161 1.92 7.16 29.18
C LEU A 161 1.68 5.97 30.13
N LEU A 162 2.16 4.78 29.78
CA LEU A 162 2.04 3.61 30.66
C LEU A 162 2.77 3.83 32.00
N GLY A 163 3.91 4.53 31.95
CA GLY A 163 4.64 4.95 33.16
C GLY A 163 3.82 5.91 34.01
N ALA A 164 3.22 6.93 33.40
CA ALA A 164 2.33 7.88 34.07
C ALA A 164 1.09 7.21 34.69
N TRP A 165 0.62 6.10 34.12
CA TRP A 165 -0.51 5.32 34.62
C TRP A 165 -0.13 4.28 35.69
N GLY A 166 1.17 4.12 35.96
CA GLY A 166 1.70 3.26 37.02
C GLY A 166 1.88 1.80 36.61
N TYR A 167 2.00 1.52 35.31
CA TYR A 167 2.20 0.17 34.75
C TYR A 167 3.67 -0.26 34.68
N GLY A 168 4.62 0.65 34.84
CA GLY A 168 6.05 0.34 34.83
C GLY A 168 6.91 1.58 34.95
N ASP A 169 8.23 1.38 34.99
CA ASP A 169 9.21 2.43 34.69
C ASP A 169 9.83 2.08 33.34
N TYR A 170 9.67 2.96 32.36
CA TYR A 170 10.16 2.77 30.98
C TYR A 170 11.42 3.60 30.71
N TYR A 171 11.85 4.41 31.67
CA TYR A 171 13.02 5.27 31.51
C TYR A 171 14.30 4.45 31.37
N ASP A 172 15.09 4.73 30.34
CA ASP A 172 16.46 4.25 30.16
C ASP A 172 17.36 5.41 29.74
N GLU A 173 18.38 5.69 30.55
CA GLU A 173 19.32 6.81 30.32
C GLU A 173 20.12 6.69 29.01
N ASN A 174 20.11 5.52 28.37
CA ASN A 174 20.79 5.25 27.11
C ASN A 174 19.84 5.24 25.91
N ALA A 175 18.53 5.44 26.12
CA ALA A 175 17.49 5.37 25.08
C ALA A 175 17.62 4.12 24.20
N ARG A 176 17.82 2.93 24.81
CA ARG A 176 17.92 1.68 24.05
C ARG A 176 16.63 1.41 23.26
N ASN A 177 16.77 0.82 22.09
CA ASN A 177 15.66 0.23 21.34
C ASN A 177 15.06 -0.95 22.13
N ILE A 178 13.79 -1.25 21.89
CA ILE A 178 13.07 -2.37 22.47
C ILE A 178 12.62 -3.30 21.35
N ILE A 179 13.01 -4.56 21.46
CA ILE A 179 12.45 -5.66 20.69
C ILE A 179 11.47 -6.40 21.61
N MET A 180 10.17 -6.25 21.32
CA MET A 180 9.10 -6.98 22.01
C MET A 180 8.81 -8.28 21.30
N ILE A 181 8.75 -9.38 22.05
CA ILE A 181 8.37 -10.69 21.53
C ILE A 181 7.06 -11.11 22.18
N SER A 182 6.04 -11.30 21.36
CA SER A 182 4.69 -11.64 21.83
C SER A 182 4.12 -12.82 21.04
N ASN A 183 3.13 -13.52 21.59
CA ASN A 183 2.24 -14.34 20.77
C ASN A 183 1.13 -13.40 20.31
N VAL A 184 1.35 -12.80 19.14
CA VAL A 184 0.51 -11.76 18.55
C VAL A 184 -0.91 -12.32 18.43
N GLN A 185 -1.91 -11.61 18.98
CA GLN A 185 -3.29 -12.13 19.02
C GLN A 185 -4.06 -11.78 17.75
N ASP A 186 -3.52 -12.17 16.60
CA ASP A 186 -4.14 -12.05 15.28
C ASP A 186 -5.21 -13.14 15.03
N ASP A 187 -5.73 -13.22 13.81
CA ASP A 187 -6.68 -14.26 13.43
C ASP A 187 -6.10 -15.68 13.56
N ASN A 188 -4.79 -15.85 13.34
CA ASN A 188 -4.10 -17.13 13.55
C ASN A 188 -4.16 -17.58 15.00
N TYR A 189 -3.90 -16.66 15.93
CA TYR A 189 -3.89 -16.94 17.35
C TYR A 189 -5.22 -17.54 17.83
N PHE A 190 -6.35 -17.05 17.30
CA PHE A 190 -7.69 -17.56 17.64
C PHE A 190 -8.15 -18.73 16.77
N ASN A 191 -7.62 -18.88 15.57
CA ASN A 191 -8.02 -19.91 14.61
C ASN A 191 -6.80 -20.66 14.04
N PRO A 192 -6.49 -21.88 14.52
CA PRO A 192 -5.34 -22.66 14.03
C PRO A 192 -5.45 -23.09 12.56
N ASP A 193 -6.64 -22.97 11.94
CA ASP A 193 -6.84 -23.27 10.53
C ASP A 193 -6.70 -22.01 9.63
N TYR A 194 -6.51 -20.82 10.22
CA TYR A 194 -6.27 -19.59 9.47
C TYR A 194 -4.83 -19.60 8.90
N PRO A 195 -4.63 -19.39 7.59
CA PRO A 195 -3.35 -19.69 6.94
C PRO A 195 -2.27 -18.61 7.15
N TYR A 196 -2.65 -17.38 7.47
CA TYR A 196 -1.73 -16.26 7.65
C TYR A 196 -1.46 -16.01 9.13
N TYR A 197 -0.33 -15.40 9.45
CA TYR A 197 -0.05 -14.85 10.78
C TYR A 197 0.86 -13.63 10.64
N VAL A 198 0.75 -12.71 11.60
CA VAL A 198 1.57 -11.50 11.67
C VAL A 198 2.96 -11.87 12.16
N ALA A 199 3.98 -11.66 11.34
CA ALA A 199 5.36 -12.01 11.69
C ALA A 199 6.00 -11.02 12.66
N GLY A 200 5.75 -9.73 12.43
CA GLY A 200 6.22 -8.60 13.19
C GLY A 200 5.45 -7.36 12.79
N PHE A 201 5.72 -6.26 13.48
CA PHE A 201 5.25 -4.94 13.09
C PHE A 201 6.03 -3.86 13.85
N PHE A 202 6.22 -2.72 13.21
CA PHE A 202 6.38 -1.42 13.85
C PHE A 202 5.01 -0.71 13.93
N TRP A 203 4.75 -0.06 15.06
CA TRP A 203 3.58 0.80 15.20
C TRP A 203 3.91 1.98 16.11
N SER A 204 3.87 3.20 15.56
CA SER A 204 4.14 4.46 16.29
C SER A 204 3.30 4.62 17.57
N THR A 205 2.11 4.02 17.66
CA THR A 205 1.31 3.99 18.89
C THR A 205 2.05 3.36 20.07
N TYR A 206 2.89 2.34 19.83
CA TYR A 206 3.73 1.76 20.90
C TYR A 206 4.71 2.78 21.45
N GLU A 207 5.28 3.62 20.58
CA GLU A 207 6.17 4.71 20.97
C GLU A 207 5.43 5.78 21.77
N VAL A 208 4.18 6.11 21.44
CA VAL A 208 3.36 7.04 22.24
C VAL A 208 3.13 6.51 23.66
N TYR A 209 2.84 5.21 23.80
CA TYR A 209 2.53 4.62 25.10
C TYR A 209 3.76 4.35 25.97
N MET A 210 4.86 3.96 25.34
CA MET A 210 6.09 3.53 26.02
C MET A 210 7.18 4.60 26.02
N ASP A 211 7.07 5.61 25.16
CA ASP A 211 8.09 6.64 24.89
C ASP A 211 9.46 5.99 24.61
N ARG A 212 9.47 4.94 23.79
CA ARG A 212 10.66 4.14 23.45
C ARG A 212 10.54 3.67 22.01
N ASN A 213 11.67 3.57 21.31
CA ASN A 213 11.75 2.97 19.97
C ASN A 213 11.46 1.48 20.09
N VAL A 214 10.31 1.03 19.59
CA VAL A 214 9.78 -0.32 19.83
C VAL A 214 9.38 -0.97 18.52
N ILE A 215 9.89 -2.18 18.28
CA ILE A 215 9.37 -3.10 17.27
C ILE A 215 8.86 -4.38 17.95
N THR A 216 7.87 -5.02 17.34
CA THR A 216 7.31 -6.29 17.83
C THR A 216 7.56 -7.41 16.84
N ILE A 217 7.89 -8.59 17.35
CA ILE A 217 8.01 -9.82 16.57
C ILE A 217 7.19 -10.93 17.23
N ASP A 218 6.56 -11.75 16.41
CA ASP A 218 5.75 -12.86 16.87
C ASP A 218 6.60 -14.03 17.40
N SER A 219 6.01 -14.85 18.27
CA SER A 219 6.66 -15.98 18.95
C SER A 219 6.58 -17.32 18.19
N HIS A 220 5.94 -17.37 17.03
CA HIS A 220 5.65 -18.58 16.30
C HIS A 220 6.89 -19.32 15.77
N ASP A 221 7.03 -20.59 16.16
CA ASP A 221 7.98 -21.55 15.58
C ASP A 221 9.44 -21.05 15.42
N TRP A 222 9.96 -20.39 16.45
CA TRP A 222 11.34 -19.88 16.49
C TRP A 222 12.40 -20.98 16.29
N GLU A 223 12.10 -22.24 16.60
CA GLU A 223 13.01 -23.37 16.33
C GLU A 223 13.37 -23.48 14.84
N ASN A 224 12.42 -23.16 13.96
CA ASN A 224 12.61 -23.28 12.51
C ASN A 224 12.77 -21.94 11.78
N ARG A 225 12.62 -20.80 12.48
CA ARG A 225 12.59 -19.46 11.89
C ARG A 225 13.68 -18.50 12.38
N VAL A 226 14.40 -18.84 13.46
CA VAL A 226 15.53 -18.06 13.97
C VAL A 226 16.85 -18.73 13.61
N GLY A 227 17.74 -17.99 12.98
CA GLY A 227 19.08 -18.45 12.62
C GLY A 227 19.14 -19.22 11.30
N PRO A 228 20.36 -19.65 10.90
CA PRO A 228 20.60 -20.31 9.62
C PRO A 228 20.12 -21.76 9.51
N ASP A 229 19.90 -22.43 10.65
CA ASP A 229 19.78 -23.89 10.70
C ASP A 229 18.32 -24.41 10.65
N GLY A 230 17.34 -23.49 10.67
CA GLY A 230 15.92 -23.78 10.64
C GLY A 230 15.38 -24.16 9.25
N ALA A 231 14.12 -24.60 9.20
CA ALA A 231 13.43 -24.89 7.93
C ALA A 231 13.15 -23.62 7.10
N ARG A 232 13.04 -22.47 7.75
CA ARG A 232 12.87 -21.13 7.17
C ARG A 232 13.95 -20.21 7.76
N PRO A 233 15.20 -20.35 7.31
CA PRO A 233 16.34 -19.67 7.94
C PRO A 233 16.22 -18.15 7.85
N TYR A 234 16.68 -17.46 8.89
CA TYR A 234 16.75 -15.99 8.97
C TYR A 234 15.41 -15.23 8.92
N MET A 235 14.28 -15.92 9.06
CA MET A 235 12.98 -15.29 8.86
C MET A 235 12.72 -14.15 9.86
N TYR A 236 12.97 -14.36 11.16
CA TYR A 236 12.76 -13.29 12.15
C TYR A 236 13.85 -12.22 12.12
N GLU A 237 15.06 -12.56 11.68
CA GLU A 237 16.10 -11.56 11.45
C GLU A 237 15.75 -10.62 10.29
N SER A 238 15.18 -11.15 9.21
CA SER A 238 14.63 -10.38 8.09
C SER A 238 13.53 -9.45 8.58
N THR A 239 12.53 -10.00 9.28
CA THR A 239 11.43 -9.21 9.86
C THR A 239 11.95 -8.11 10.78
N ILE A 240 12.96 -8.39 11.63
CA ILE A 240 13.51 -7.34 12.51
C ILE A 240 14.15 -6.19 11.71
N ALA A 241 14.88 -6.47 10.62
CA ALA A 241 15.43 -5.41 9.76
C ALA A 241 14.32 -4.62 9.06
N HIS A 242 13.30 -5.32 8.57
CA HIS A 242 12.11 -4.74 7.96
C HIS A 242 11.39 -3.77 8.92
N GLU A 243 11.00 -4.25 10.12
CA GLU A 243 10.30 -3.40 11.09
C GLU A 243 11.16 -2.26 11.64
N TYR A 244 12.47 -2.49 11.77
CA TYR A 244 13.36 -1.43 12.21
C TYR A 244 13.52 -0.34 11.15
N GLN A 245 13.44 -0.69 9.87
CA GLN A 245 13.38 0.31 8.79
C GLN A 245 12.10 1.13 8.90
N HIS A 246 10.92 0.53 9.09
CA HIS A 246 9.67 1.29 9.29
C HIS A 246 9.77 2.28 10.45
N LEU A 247 10.41 1.89 11.56
CA LEU A 247 10.65 2.78 12.70
C LEU A 247 11.49 4.00 12.30
N ILE A 248 12.58 3.79 11.55
CA ILE A 248 13.39 4.90 11.02
C ILE A 248 12.56 5.74 10.04
N HIS A 249 11.77 5.07 9.19
CA HIS A 249 10.94 5.70 8.16
C HIS A 249 9.93 6.65 8.80
N SER A 250 9.24 6.25 9.87
CA SER A 250 8.25 7.09 10.52
C SER A 250 8.82 8.39 11.10
N ASP A 251 10.09 8.41 11.46
CA ASP A 251 10.74 9.63 11.98
C ASP A 251 11.23 10.57 10.87
N LEU A 252 11.71 9.99 9.77
CA LEU A 252 12.40 10.73 8.71
C LEU A 252 11.51 11.09 7.52
N ASN A 253 10.51 10.25 7.23
CA ASN A 253 9.55 10.43 6.13
C ASN A 253 8.13 9.93 6.52
N PRO A 254 7.49 10.51 7.56
CA PRO A 254 6.21 10.02 8.15
C PRO A 254 4.97 10.01 7.24
N GLY A 255 5.04 10.59 6.04
CA GLY A 255 3.90 10.71 5.13
C GLY A 255 4.19 10.13 3.75
N ASP A 256 5.09 9.14 3.69
CA ASP A 256 5.41 8.44 2.45
C ASP A 256 4.25 7.60 1.94
N ASP A 257 4.18 7.44 0.62
CA ASP A 257 3.22 6.53 0.00
C ASP A 257 3.56 5.09 0.42
N THR A 258 2.54 4.26 0.71
CA THR A 258 2.70 2.88 1.19
C THR A 258 3.69 2.07 0.36
N TRP A 259 3.61 2.17 -0.97
CA TRP A 259 4.50 1.44 -1.89
C TRP A 259 5.99 1.75 -1.67
N MET A 260 6.34 3.00 -1.36
CA MET A 260 7.74 3.39 -1.15
C MET A 260 8.19 3.18 0.29
N ASN A 261 7.27 3.28 1.25
CA ASN A 261 7.50 2.85 2.63
C ASN A 261 7.91 1.37 2.67
N GLU A 262 7.10 0.51 2.05
CA GLU A 262 7.33 -0.93 1.94
C GLU A 262 8.58 -1.25 1.11
N ALA A 263 8.79 -0.57 -0.02
CA ALA A 263 9.99 -0.75 -0.83
C ALA A 263 11.28 -0.49 -0.03
N CYS A 264 11.28 0.49 0.89
CA CYS A 264 12.43 0.75 1.77
C CYS A 264 12.62 -0.38 2.80
N SER A 265 11.55 -0.83 3.46
CA SER A 265 11.61 -1.92 4.46
C SER A 265 12.02 -3.25 3.85
N LEU A 266 11.45 -3.61 2.70
CA LEU A 266 11.81 -4.79 1.93
C LEU A 266 13.27 -4.74 1.45
N PHE A 267 13.83 -3.55 1.21
CA PHE A 267 15.24 -3.38 0.88
C PHE A 267 16.18 -3.52 2.08
N ALA A 268 15.72 -3.22 3.30
CA ALA A 268 16.50 -3.40 4.52
C ALA A 268 16.89 -4.87 4.75
N GLU A 269 16.05 -5.81 4.31
CA GLU A 269 16.28 -7.25 4.40
C GLU A 269 17.57 -7.71 3.67
N PRO A 270 17.70 -7.54 2.33
CA PRO A 270 18.94 -7.88 1.62
C PRO A 270 20.10 -6.95 1.98
N LEU A 271 19.86 -5.69 2.36
CA LEU A 271 20.90 -4.80 2.90
C LEU A 271 21.56 -5.42 4.15
N CYS A 272 20.74 -5.97 5.05
CA CYS A 272 21.18 -6.71 6.22
C CYS A 272 21.76 -8.09 5.89
N GLY A 273 21.62 -8.55 4.65
CA GLY A 273 22.22 -9.79 4.13
C GLY A 273 21.31 -11.00 4.25
N TYR A 274 20.00 -10.79 4.43
CA TYR A 274 19.01 -11.84 4.50
C TYR A 274 18.54 -12.27 3.11
N PRO A 275 18.01 -13.50 2.97
CA PRO A 275 17.55 -14.02 1.68
C PRO A 275 16.33 -13.27 1.15
N ILE A 276 16.19 -13.21 -0.18
CA ILE A 276 15.03 -12.64 -0.87
C ILE A 276 13.82 -13.56 -0.70
N ASP A 277 12.66 -13.00 -0.33
CA ASP A 277 11.38 -13.70 -0.44
C ASP A 277 10.85 -13.68 -1.89
N TRP A 278 11.27 -14.68 -2.65
CA TRP A 278 10.79 -14.87 -4.02
C TRP A 278 9.27 -15.08 -4.12
N GLY A 279 8.58 -15.43 -3.03
CA GLY A 279 7.13 -15.66 -3.04
C GLY A 279 6.31 -14.41 -3.38
N GLN A 280 6.74 -13.22 -2.95
CA GLN A 280 6.08 -11.96 -3.26
C GLN A 280 6.43 -11.49 -4.68
N VAL A 281 7.71 -11.59 -5.06
CA VAL A 281 8.19 -11.29 -6.42
C VAL A 281 7.42 -12.09 -7.47
N LEU A 282 7.19 -13.38 -7.20
CA LEU A 282 6.43 -14.27 -8.08
C LEU A 282 4.98 -13.84 -8.27
N ARG A 283 4.33 -13.33 -7.23
CA ARG A 283 2.94 -12.86 -7.33
C ARG A 283 2.85 -11.66 -8.24
N PHE A 284 3.76 -10.69 -8.08
CA PHE A 284 3.84 -9.56 -8.99
C PHE A 284 4.16 -9.95 -10.43
N LEU A 285 5.13 -10.84 -10.66
CA LEU A 285 5.47 -11.26 -12.02
C LEU A 285 4.32 -11.99 -12.73
N GLU A 286 3.38 -12.59 -11.99
CA GLU A 286 2.18 -13.22 -12.56
C GLU A 286 0.99 -12.25 -12.71
N THR A 287 0.99 -11.13 -11.98
CA THR A 287 0.01 -10.03 -12.08
C THR A 287 0.71 -8.67 -12.28
N PRO A 288 1.48 -8.48 -13.36
CA PRO A 288 2.27 -7.27 -13.56
C PRO A 288 1.45 -6.02 -13.91
N ASP A 289 0.14 -6.21 -14.10
CA ASP A 289 -0.89 -5.19 -14.19
C ASP A 289 -1.22 -4.57 -12.83
N ASN A 290 -0.77 -5.17 -11.72
CA ASN A 290 -0.76 -4.54 -10.40
C ASN A 290 0.02 -3.22 -10.46
N SER A 291 -0.53 -2.21 -9.82
CA SER A 291 0.05 -0.88 -9.74
C SER A 291 1.39 -0.90 -9.01
N LEU A 292 2.28 0.03 -9.38
CA LEU A 292 3.46 0.35 -8.58
C LEU A 292 3.14 1.40 -7.51
N ILE A 293 2.22 2.34 -7.78
CA ILE A 293 2.03 3.53 -6.94
C ILE A 293 0.66 3.62 -6.24
N GLU A 294 -0.27 2.74 -6.59
CA GLU A 294 -1.61 2.66 -6.01
C GLU A 294 -1.72 1.29 -5.31
N TRP A 295 -1.37 1.28 -4.03
CA TRP A 295 -1.31 0.07 -3.22
C TRP A 295 -2.68 -0.60 -3.13
N GLY A 296 -2.74 -1.91 -3.41
CA GLY A 296 -3.98 -2.67 -3.32
C GLY A 296 -5.00 -2.36 -4.44
N ASP A 297 -4.55 -1.84 -5.60
CA ASP A 297 -5.42 -1.55 -6.76
C ASP A 297 -6.20 -2.80 -7.25
N GLN A 298 -5.63 -3.99 -7.01
CA GLN A 298 -6.20 -5.29 -7.32
C GLN A 298 -6.96 -5.93 -6.14
N GLY A 299 -7.11 -5.20 -5.03
CA GLY A 299 -7.73 -5.64 -3.77
C GLY A 299 -6.87 -6.58 -2.92
N ASP A 300 -7.27 -6.78 -1.66
CA ASP A 300 -6.52 -7.53 -0.63
C ASP A 300 -6.05 -8.93 -1.07
N ILE A 301 -6.79 -9.57 -1.99
CA ILE A 301 -6.47 -10.91 -2.48
C ILE A 301 -5.17 -10.94 -3.31
N ASN A 302 -4.72 -9.81 -3.85
CA ASN A 302 -3.48 -9.69 -4.62
C ASN A 302 -2.40 -8.87 -3.88
N ILE A 303 -2.60 -8.49 -2.62
CA ILE A 303 -1.74 -7.54 -1.88
C ILE A 303 -0.24 -7.91 -1.86
N LEU A 304 0.07 -9.20 -1.90
CA LEU A 304 1.46 -9.68 -1.93
C LEU A 304 2.18 -9.33 -3.26
N ALA A 305 1.45 -9.01 -4.32
CA ALA A 305 2.00 -8.48 -5.55
C ALA A 305 2.51 -7.04 -5.37
N ASP A 306 1.87 -6.23 -4.52
CA ASP A 306 2.35 -4.88 -4.19
C ASP A 306 3.70 -4.90 -3.47
N TYR A 307 3.88 -5.84 -2.52
CA TYR A 307 5.20 -6.09 -1.91
C TYR A 307 6.22 -6.54 -2.97
N GLY A 308 5.82 -7.43 -3.89
CA GLY A 308 6.68 -7.91 -4.97
C GLY A 308 7.14 -6.81 -5.92
N SER A 309 6.23 -5.90 -6.31
CA SER A 309 6.53 -4.76 -7.19
C SER A 309 7.46 -3.77 -6.48
N SER A 310 7.17 -3.46 -5.23
CA SER A 310 7.94 -2.55 -4.36
C SER A 310 9.36 -3.07 -4.10
N PHE A 311 9.52 -4.36 -3.81
CA PHE A 311 10.84 -4.99 -3.68
C PHE A 311 11.65 -4.87 -4.98
N LEU A 312 11.08 -5.27 -6.12
CA LEU A 312 11.78 -5.20 -7.41
C LEU A 312 12.15 -3.75 -7.76
N TRP A 313 11.27 -2.80 -7.45
CA TRP A 313 11.53 -1.38 -7.65
C TRP A 313 12.70 -0.87 -6.83
N ALA A 314 12.72 -1.13 -5.51
CA ALA A 314 13.84 -0.74 -4.64
C ALA A 314 15.16 -1.35 -5.13
N MET A 315 15.15 -2.63 -5.47
CA MET A 315 16.35 -3.32 -5.96
C MET A 315 16.85 -2.70 -7.27
N TYR A 316 15.95 -2.33 -8.18
CA TYR A 316 16.30 -1.63 -9.41
C TYR A 316 16.90 -0.24 -9.14
N LEU A 317 16.30 0.53 -8.23
CA LEU A 317 16.81 1.84 -7.84
C LEU A 317 18.24 1.75 -7.29
N ASN A 318 18.48 0.80 -6.36
CA ASN A 318 19.80 0.56 -5.81
C ASN A 318 20.81 0.15 -6.89
N ASP A 319 20.43 -0.75 -7.79
CA ASP A 319 21.32 -1.31 -8.81
C ASP A 319 21.77 -0.28 -9.86
N HIS A 320 20.95 0.72 -10.17
CA HIS A 320 21.22 1.67 -11.27
C HIS A 320 21.54 3.09 -10.82
N TYR A 321 21.03 3.53 -9.67
CA TYR A 321 21.22 4.90 -9.18
C TYR A 321 22.15 4.98 -7.96
N GLY A 322 22.53 3.83 -7.40
CA GLY A 322 23.66 3.66 -6.49
C GLY A 322 23.26 3.35 -5.05
N GLU A 323 24.24 2.84 -4.30
CA GLU A 323 24.08 2.36 -2.92
C GLU A 323 23.61 3.44 -1.93
N GLU A 324 23.64 4.73 -2.26
CA GLU A 324 23.16 5.79 -1.34
C GLU A 324 21.73 6.28 -1.69
N PHE A 325 21.13 5.77 -2.78
CA PHE A 325 19.94 6.38 -3.37
C PHE A 325 18.70 6.29 -2.47
N ILE A 326 18.37 5.09 -1.99
CA ILE A 326 17.16 4.88 -1.18
C ILE A 326 17.32 5.52 0.21
N GLY A 327 18.51 5.42 0.81
CA GLY A 327 18.80 6.11 2.07
C GLY A 327 18.69 7.63 1.95
N ARG A 328 19.09 8.19 0.79
CA ARG A 328 18.90 9.62 0.48
C ARG A 328 17.42 9.98 0.34
N PHE A 329 16.62 9.13 -0.29
CA PHE A 329 15.17 9.32 -0.41
C PHE A 329 14.53 9.44 0.98
N VAL A 330 14.75 8.44 1.86
CA VAL A 330 14.21 8.45 3.23
C VAL A 330 14.67 9.68 4.01
N GLY A 331 15.97 10.00 3.97
CA GLY A 331 16.52 11.12 4.72
C GLY A 331 16.14 12.53 4.20
N GLU A 332 15.56 12.65 3.01
CA GLU A 332 15.04 13.93 2.50
C GLU A 332 13.62 14.23 3.01
N GLY A 333 12.85 13.19 3.40
CA GLY A 333 11.50 13.34 3.94
C GLY A 333 10.51 13.92 2.93
N ILE A 334 10.68 13.62 1.65
CA ILE A 334 9.75 13.98 0.58
C ILE A 334 9.11 12.67 0.10
N PRO A 335 7.77 12.54 0.15
CA PRO A 335 7.10 11.27 -0.11
C PRO A 335 6.95 10.97 -1.61
N GLY A 336 6.74 9.69 -1.90
CA GLY A 336 6.27 9.16 -3.17
C GLY A 336 7.13 9.51 -4.37
N VAL A 337 6.48 9.67 -5.52
CA VAL A 337 7.15 10.04 -6.79
C VAL A 337 8.00 11.31 -6.65
N ALA A 338 7.51 12.31 -5.90
CA ALA A 338 8.24 13.56 -5.70
C ALA A 338 9.57 13.38 -4.97
N GLY A 339 9.65 12.43 -4.03
CA GLY A 339 10.89 12.10 -3.34
C GLY A 339 11.89 11.41 -4.26
N ILE A 340 11.44 10.52 -5.14
CA ILE A 340 12.30 9.86 -6.13
C ILE A 340 12.90 10.90 -7.09
N GLU A 341 12.09 11.82 -7.60
CA GLU A 341 12.54 12.94 -8.43
C GLU A 341 13.59 13.80 -7.71
N ALA A 342 13.35 14.12 -6.43
CA ALA A 342 14.29 14.88 -5.62
C ALA A 342 15.63 14.14 -5.41
N ALA A 343 15.60 12.81 -5.26
CA ALA A 343 16.79 11.98 -5.15
C ALA A 343 17.56 11.91 -6.48
N LEU A 344 16.88 11.73 -7.62
CA LEU A 344 17.49 11.76 -8.96
C LEU A 344 18.21 13.10 -9.21
N ASP A 345 17.52 14.21 -8.94
CA ASP A 345 18.05 15.56 -9.05
C ASP A 345 19.28 15.78 -8.15
N TYR A 346 19.25 15.26 -6.91
CA TYR A 346 20.34 15.39 -5.95
C TYR A 346 21.63 14.74 -6.44
N PHE A 347 21.53 13.53 -6.99
CA PHE A 347 22.68 12.81 -7.56
C PHE A 347 23.05 13.28 -8.98
N GLY A 348 22.22 14.13 -9.58
CA GLY A 348 22.48 14.75 -10.88
C GLY A 348 22.23 13.81 -12.07
N PHE A 349 21.26 12.90 -11.91
CA PHE A 349 20.72 12.10 -13.01
C PHE A 349 19.89 12.99 -13.96
N GLU A 350 19.82 12.62 -15.24
CA GLU A 350 19.01 13.35 -16.22
C GLU A 350 17.61 12.73 -16.37
N GLU A 351 17.47 11.50 -15.91
CA GLU A 351 16.25 10.70 -15.84
C GLU A 351 15.27 11.29 -14.80
N ASN A 352 13.98 11.24 -15.12
CA ASN A 352 12.89 11.47 -14.19
C ASN A 352 12.23 10.13 -13.79
N PHE A 353 11.20 10.15 -12.93
CA PHE A 353 10.49 8.96 -12.48
C PHE A 353 9.97 8.11 -13.64
N ASP A 354 9.33 8.74 -14.65
CA ASP A 354 8.81 8.05 -15.82
C ASP A 354 9.93 7.37 -16.64
N ASP A 355 11.09 7.99 -16.77
CA ASP A 355 12.26 7.39 -17.45
C ASP A 355 12.78 6.17 -16.69
N VAL A 356 12.81 6.23 -15.35
CA VAL A 356 13.20 5.09 -14.50
C VAL A 356 12.19 3.96 -14.61
N TYR A 357 10.90 4.28 -14.47
CA TYR A 357 9.80 3.33 -14.60
C TYR A 357 9.77 2.66 -15.98
N HIS A 358 10.00 3.44 -17.03
CA HIS A 358 10.14 2.95 -18.40
C HIS A 358 11.20 1.85 -18.50
N ASP A 359 12.38 2.08 -17.92
CA ASP A 359 13.47 1.12 -18.01
C ASP A 359 13.24 -0.09 -17.08
N TRP A 360 12.66 0.12 -15.89
CA TRP A 360 12.32 -0.93 -14.93
C TRP A 360 11.31 -1.95 -15.49
N ARG A 361 10.21 -1.49 -16.10
CA ARG A 361 9.23 -2.42 -16.71
C ARG A 361 9.86 -3.25 -17.85
N ILE A 362 10.84 -2.68 -18.56
CA ILE A 362 11.57 -3.43 -19.58
C ILE A 362 12.56 -4.41 -18.92
N ALA A 363 13.15 -4.04 -17.78
CA ALA A 363 14.02 -4.93 -17.00
C ALA A 363 13.26 -6.16 -16.49
N ASN A 364 12.02 -6.01 -16.02
CA ASN A 364 11.16 -7.13 -15.61
C ASN A 364 10.90 -8.14 -16.72
N LEU A 365 10.86 -7.67 -17.97
CA LEU A 365 10.67 -8.51 -19.14
C LEU A 365 11.98 -9.11 -19.68
N LEU A 366 13.06 -8.33 -19.70
CA LEU A 366 14.32 -8.72 -20.36
C LEU A 366 15.27 -9.47 -19.45
N ASP A 367 15.32 -9.09 -18.17
CA ASP A 367 16.32 -9.52 -17.20
C ASP A 367 17.73 -9.61 -17.82
N ALA A 368 18.15 -8.52 -18.47
CA ALA A 368 19.37 -8.52 -19.25
C ALA A 368 20.60 -8.64 -18.36
N GLU A 369 21.57 -9.49 -18.73
CA GLU A 369 22.84 -9.67 -18.00
C GLU A 369 23.63 -8.37 -17.69
N SER A 370 23.33 -7.26 -18.40
CA SER A 370 23.94 -5.96 -18.14
C SER A 370 23.17 -4.80 -18.78
N GLY A 371 23.37 -3.60 -18.23
CA GLY A 371 22.75 -2.36 -18.70
C GLY A 371 21.42 -2.09 -17.99
N LYS A 372 20.71 -1.05 -18.42
CA LYS A 372 19.51 -0.54 -17.75
C LYS A 372 18.28 -1.46 -17.78
N TYR A 373 18.35 -2.61 -18.45
CA TYR A 373 17.22 -3.53 -18.60
C TYR A 373 17.45 -4.87 -17.89
N GLY A 374 18.15 -4.85 -16.77
CA GLY A 374 18.30 -6.02 -15.92
C GLY A 374 18.70 -5.63 -14.51
N TYR A 375 18.80 -6.64 -13.66
CA TYR A 375 19.18 -6.52 -12.26
C TYR A 375 20.68 -6.88 -12.10
N ASN A 376 21.39 -6.12 -11.28
CA ASN A 376 22.79 -6.35 -10.98
C ASN A 376 22.97 -7.22 -9.73
N THR A 377 22.01 -7.18 -8.79
CA THR A 377 22.10 -7.88 -7.51
C THR A 377 21.60 -9.33 -7.57
N PHE A 378 20.64 -9.65 -8.43
CA PHE A 378 20.10 -10.99 -8.64
C PHE A 378 19.73 -11.23 -10.11
N ASP A 379 19.38 -12.47 -10.44
CA ASP A 379 18.83 -12.89 -11.73
C ASP A 379 17.37 -13.31 -11.50
N LEU A 380 16.42 -12.72 -12.22
CA LEU A 380 14.98 -13.02 -12.03
C LEU A 380 14.65 -14.48 -12.34
N SER A 381 15.48 -15.19 -13.10
CA SER A 381 15.30 -16.63 -13.32
C SER A 381 15.46 -17.47 -12.05
N GLU A 382 16.02 -16.92 -10.97
CA GLU A 382 16.04 -17.54 -9.65
C GLU A 382 14.64 -17.69 -9.03
N ALA A 383 13.66 -16.89 -9.45
CA ALA A 383 12.26 -17.02 -9.03
C ALA A 383 11.58 -18.32 -9.55
N GLU A 384 12.18 -19.03 -10.51
CA GLU A 384 11.65 -20.24 -11.15
C GLU A 384 10.34 -20.07 -11.98
N TYR A 385 9.82 -18.86 -12.19
CA TYR A 385 8.68 -18.58 -13.07
C TYR A 385 8.90 -17.35 -13.97
N PRO A 386 8.40 -17.36 -15.22
CA PRO A 386 8.50 -16.22 -16.12
C PRO A 386 7.43 -15.18 -15.83
N LEU A 387 7.73 -13.91 -16.12
CA LEU A 387 6.75 -12.83 -16.23
C LEU A 387 5.53 -13.26 -17.07
N TYR A 388 4.33 -12.96 -16.57
CA TYR A 388 3.09 -13.21 -17.27
C TYR A 388 2.98 -12.30 -18.50
N ILE A 389 2.65 -12.92 -19.65
CA ILE A 389 2.53 -12.24 -20.93
C ILE A 389 1.25 -12.72 -21.61
N HIS A 390 0.33 -11.80 -21.87
CA HIS A 390 -0.90 -12.07 -22.61
C HIS A 390 -0.60 -12.59 -24.02
N ASP A 391 -1.30 -13.65 -24.42
CA ASP A 391 -1.18 -14.23 -25.75
C ASP A 391 -2.16 -13.60 -26.76
N MET A 392 -1.63 -13.15 -27.90
CA MET A 392 -2.38 -12.50 -28.98
C MET A 392 -3.08 -13.45 -29.97
N ASP A 393 -3.11 -14.74 -29.67
CA ASP A 393 -3.67 -15.76 -30.54
C ASP A 393 -5.12 -15.45 -30.98
N ASN A 394 -5.29 -15.27 -32.30
CA ASN A 394 -6.54 -15.01 -33.04
C ASN A 394 -7.09 -13.56 -33.07
N GLN A 395 -6.38 -12.56 -32.53
CA GLN A 395 -6.88 -11.18 -32.47
C GLN A 395 -6.12 -10.13 -33.31
N LEU A 396 -4.93 -10.49 -33.82
CA LEU A 396 -3.91 -9.65 -34.50
C LEU A 396 -4.36 -8.52 -35.46
N PHE A 397 -5.55 -8.60 -36.09
CA PHE A 397 -6.00 -7.63 -37.11
C PHE A 397 -7.24 -6.83 -36.71
N LYS A 398 -7.83 -7.13 -35.57
CA LYS A 398 -8.95 -6.39 -35.01
C LYS A 398 -8.41 -5.35 -34.04
N TRP A 399 -9.26 -4.40 -33.71
CA TRP A 399 -9.03 -3.64 -32.48
C TRP A 399 -9.30 -4.61 -31.33
N THR A 400 -8.35 -4.68 -30.41
CA THR A 400 -8.36 -5.46 -29.18
C THR A 400 -8.23 -4.46 -28.04
N GLN A 401 -9.10 -4.58 -27.05
CA GLN A 401 -9.05 -3.80 -25.81
C GLN A 401 -8.14 -4.50 -24.80
N GLY A 402 -7.57 -3.77 -23.83
CA GLY A 402 -6.87 -4.38 -22.70
C GLY A 402 -7.83 -5.32 -21.95
N THR A 403 -9.04 -4.84 -21.68
CA THR A 403 -10.12 -5.61 -21.04
C THR A 403 -10.57 -6.86 -21.82
N ASP A 404 -10.21 -7.03 -23.10
CA ASP A 404 -10.47 -8.29 -23.84
C ASP A 404 -9.61 -9.47 -23.31
N PHE A 405 -8.57 -9.20 -22.53
CA PHE A 405 -7.75 -10.23 -21.87
C PHE A 405 -8.42 -10.84 -20.62
N GLY A 406 -9.46 -10.19 -20.10
CA GLY A 406 -10.20 -10.63 -18.92
C GLY A 406 -9.78 -9.88 -17.67
N THR A 407 -10.24 -10.38 -16.53
CA THR A 407 -9.83 -9.87 -15.22
C THR A 407 -8.50 -10.48 -14.80
N THR A 408 -7.79 -9.78 -13.93
CA THR A 408 -6.56 -10.24 -13.32
C THR A 408 -6.85 -11.45 -12.45
N VAL A 409 -6.05 -12.50 -12.64
CA VAL A 409 -6.14 -13.73 -11.84
C VAL A 409 -4.83 -13.86 -11.09
N THR A 410 -4.91 -13.81 -9.77
CA THR A 410 -3.75 -13.92 -8.86
C THR A 410 -3.02 -15.24 -9.04
N TYR A 411 -1.76 -15.29 -8.57
CA TYR A 411 -0.95 -16.51 -8.51
C TYR A 411 -1.68 -17.70 -7.84
N ASP A 412 -2.55 -17.41 -6.87
CA ASP A 412 -3.30 -18.40 -6.09
C ASP A 412 -4.68 -18.74 -6.72
N ASP A 413 -4.88 -18.42 -8.01
CA ASP A 413 -6.08 -18.68 -8.83
C ASP A 413 -7.36 -17.94 -8.37
N TYR A 414 -7.22 -16.80 -7.69
CA TYR A 414 -8.33 -15.91 -7.35
C TYR A 414 -8.52 -14.79 -8.39
N ASP A 415 -9.76 -14.51 -8.74
CA ASP A 415 -10.17 -13.44 -9.67
C ASP A 415 -10.31 -12.12 -8.87
N THR A 416 -9.63 -11.06 -9.29
CA THR A 416 -9.68 -9.74 -8.62
C THR A 416 -10.91 -8.93 -9.01
N ASP A 417 -11.67 -9.37 -10.01
CA ASP A 417 -12.75 -8.61 -10.67
C ASP A 417 -12.27 -7.31 -11.38
N VAL A 418 -10.97 -7.00 -11.37
CA VAL A 418 -10.35 -5.85 -12.04
C VAL A 418 -9.80 -6.28 -13.40
N SER A 419 -10.00 -5.46 -14.44
CA SER A 419 -9.56 -5.77 -15.82
C SER A 419 -8.99 -4.56 -16.58
N MET A 420 -8.97 -3.39 -15.92
CA MET A 420 -8.41 -2.14 -16.46
C MET A 420 -7.08 -1.88 -15.77
N LEU A 421 -6.20 -1.11 -16.39
CA LEU A 421 -4.90 -0.79 -15.80
C LEU A 421 -5.02 0.35 -14.80
N GLY A 422 -4.56 0.10 -13.58
CA GLY A 422 -4.29 1.13 -12.58
C GLY A 422 -3.06 1.99 -12.93
N PRO A 423 -2.81 3.08 -12.20
CA PRO A 423 -1.61 3.90 -12.28
C PRO A 423 -0.34 3.06 -12.29
N TYR A 424 0.54 3.23 -13.28
CA TYR A 424 1.81 2.51 -13.32
C TYR A 424 1.68 0.96 -13.19
N GLY A 425 0.53 0.39 -13.54
CA GLY A 425 0.36 -1.03 -13.84
C GLY A 425 0.74 -1.34 -15.29
N THR A 426 1.20 -2.57 -15.59
CA THR A 426 1.73 -2.93 -16.91
C THR A 426 1.17 -4.22 -17.51
N ASP A 427 0.58 -4.09 -18.71
CA ASP A 427 0.30 -5.23 -19.57
C ASP A 427 1.48 -5.58 -20.48
N TYR A 428 1.89 -6.85 -20.46
CA TYR A 428 2.83 -7.43 -21.41
C TYR A 428 2.10 -8.31 -22.42
N ILE A 429 2.18 -7.97 -23.69
CA ILE A 429 1.42 -8.62 -24.76
C ILE A 429 2.37 -9.25 -25.79
N GLY A 430 2.38 -10.58 -25.83
CA GLY A 430 3.34 -11.38 -26.60
C GLY A 430 2.86 -11.76 -28.00
N TYR A 431 3.82 -11.87 -28.93
CA TYR A 431 3.61 -12.34 -30.30
C TYR A 431 4.59 -13.48 -30.64
N THR A 432 4.07 -14.70 -30.79
CA THR A 432 4.88 -15.91 -31.09
C THR A 432 5.11 -16.12 -32.60
N GLU A 433 6.17 -16.84 -33.00
CA GLU A 433 6.50 -17.11 -34.42
C GLU A 433 5.36 -17.78 -35.22
N GLU A 434 4.50 -18.58 -34.59
CA GLU A 434 3.36 -19.22 -35.27
C GLU A 434 2.26 -18.21 -35.67
N ASN A 435 2.20 -17.10 -34.95
CA ASN A 435 1.20 -16.03 -35.09
C ASN A 435 1.80 -14.75 -35.67
N TRP A 436 3.13 -14.66 -35.65
CA TRP A 436 3.91 -13.56 -36.18
C TRP A 436 4.19 -13.76 -37.68
N ASN A 437 3.50 -12.99 -38.53
CA ASN A 437 3.92 -12.86 -39.92
C ASN A 437 4.95 -11.74 -40.02
N LYS A 438 6.18 -12.07 -40.44
CA LYS A 438 7.33 -11.16 -40.66
C LYS A 438 7.04 -9.97 -41.61
N ASN A 439 5.81 -9.83 -42.11
CA ASN A 439 5.29 -8.75 -42.95
C ASN A 439 4.37 -7.73 -42.22
N PHE A 440 4.35 -7.64 -40.88
CA PHE A 440 3.66 -6.53 -40.20
C PHE A 440 4.31 -5.19 -40.53
N ALA A 441 3.49 -4.15 -40.66
CA ALA A 441 3.98 -2.84 -41.07
C ALA A 441 3.70 -1.73 -40.06
N LYS A 442 2.67 -1.87 -39.22
CA LYS A 442 2.28 -0.79 -38.34
C LYS A 442 1.41 -1.26 -37.15
N LEU A 443 1.80 -0.87 -35.95
CA LEU A 443 0.97 -0.90 -34.74
C LEU A 443 0.22 0.44 -34.64
N TYR A 444 -1.04 0.37 -34.22
CA TYR A 444 -1.86 1.52 -33.82
C TYR A 444 -2.27 1.31 -32.36
N PHE A 445 -2.28 2.39 -31.60
CA PHE A 445 -2.70 2.45 -30.21
C PHE A 445 -3.67 3.61 -30.04
N ASP A 446 -4.64 3.44 -29.16
CA ASP A 446 -5.72 4.36 -28.84
C ASP A 446 -6.11 4.11 -27.38
N GLY A 447 -5.50 4.85 -26.46
CA GLY A 447 -5.84 4.79 -25.03
C GLY A 447 -7.10 5.60 -24.71
N ASP A 448 -7.73 5.35 -23.57
CA ASP A 448 -8.79 6.24 -23.08
C ASP A 448 -8.25 7.67 -22.85
N ASP A 449 -9.12 8.68 -22.97
CA ASP A 449 -8.74 10.08 -22.71
C ASP A 449 -8.76 10.41 -21.21
N THR A 450 -9.53 9.67 -20.42
CA THR A 450 -9.75 9.92 -18.99
C THR A 450 -9.68 8.62 -18.19
N ALA A 451 -9.15 8.66 -16.98
CA ALA A 451 -9.15 7.52 -16.07
C ALA A 451 -10.38 7.52 -15.15
N LEU A 452 -10.93 6.32 -14.95
CA LEU A 452 -12.05 6.05 -14.07
C LEU A 452 -11.56 6.04 -12.62
N VAL A 453 -12.05 6.99 -11.82
CA VAL A 453 -11.86 6.99 -10.36
C VAL A 453 -13.16 6.56 -9.71
N TYR A 454 -13.08 5.62 -8.78
CA TYR A 454 -14.22 5.23 -7.95
C TYR A 454 -14.48 6.31 -6.89
N GLY A 455 -15.76 6.59 -6.61
CA GLY A 455 -16.14 7.62 -5.64
C GLY A 455 -17.54 8.15 -5.88
N TRP A 456 -17.66 9.42 -6.28
CA TRP A 456 -18.95 10.07 -6.44
C TRP A 456 -19.92 9.31 -7.36
N GLU A 457 -21.08 8.97 -6.84
CA GLU A 457 -22.17 8.34 -7.58
C GLU A 457 -23.49 9.09 -7.41
N ASN A 458 -24.33 9.09 -8.46
CA ASN A 458 -25.69 9.60 -8.36
C ASN A 458 -26.69 8.45 -8.16
N ILE A 459 -27.18 8.30 -6.94
CA ILE A 459 -28.13 7.26 -6.55
C ILE A 459 -29.52 7.89 -6.39
N ASP A 460 -30.39 7.67 -7.37
CA ASP A 460 -31.78 8.18 -7.38
C ASP A 460 -31.90 9.71 -7.13
N GLY A 461 -30.94 10.49 -7.63
CA GLY A 461 -30.91 11.95 -7.51
C GLY A 461 -30.20 12.49 -6.27
N VAL A 462 -29.55 11.64 -5.48
CA VAL A 462 -28.64 12.02 -4.39
C VAL A 462 -27.22 11.72 -4.83
N TRP A 463 -26.31 12.67 -4.66
CA TRP A 463 -24.89 12.43 -4.85
C TRP A 463 -24.30 11.86 -3.58
N TYR A 464 -23.57 10.76 -3.71
CA TYR A 464 -22.88 10.07 -2.62
C TYR A 464 -21.41 9.98 -2.98
N SER A 465 -20.50 10.39 -2.10
CA SER A 465 -19.05 10.44 -2.38
C SER A 465 -18.38 9.09 -2.54
N GLY A 466 -19.03 8.00 -2.11
CA GLY A 466 -18.32 6.78 -1.80
C GLY A 466 -17.65 6.89 -0.42
N ALA A 467 -16.95 5.83 -0.06
CA ALA A 467 -16.30 5.64 1.22
C ALA A 467 -15.12 4.68 1.00
N GLY A 468 -13.92 5.08 1.41
CA GLY A 468 -12.68 4.36 1.20
C GLY A 468 -11.46 5.22 1.55
N ASP A 469 -10.30 4.58 1.58
CA ASP A 469 -9.00 5.21 1.89
C ASP A 469 -8.45 5.91 0.65
N LEU A 470 -7.57 6.88 0.87
CA LEU A 470 -6.80 7.61 -0.15
C LEU A 470 -7.66 8.18 -1.29
N MET A 471 -8.91 8.53 -0.99
CA MET A 471 -9.80 9.11 -1.98
C MET A 471 -9.41 10.57 -2.22
N ASN A 472 -9.44 11.01 -3.48
CA ASN A 472 -9.41 12.42 -3.84
C ASN A 472 -10.33 12.67 -5.04
N THR A 473 -11.63 12.77 -4.75
CA THR A 473 -12.68 12.73 -5.79
C THR A 473 -13.47 14.02 -5.85
N LEU A 474 -13.83 14.46 -7.06
CA LEU A 474 -14.45 15.77 -7.30
C LEU A 474 -15.66 15.66 -8.24
N ILE A 475 -16.78 16.24 -7.83
CA ILE A 475 -17.90 16.59 -8.73
C ILE A 475 -18.01 18.10 -8.87
N THR A 476 -18.36 18.58 -10.06
CA THR A 476 -18.44 20.02 -10.36
C THR A 476 -19.70 20.40 -11.13
N ALA A 477 -20.06 21.68 -11.05
CA ALA A 477 -21.09 22.28 -11.89
C ALA A 477 -20.74 23.73 -12.25
N GLU A 478 -20.92 24.07 -13.53
CA GLU A 478 -20.84 25.43 -14.04
C GLU A 478 -22.07 26.25 -13.65
N THR A 479 -21.87 27.48 -13.18
CA THR A 479 -22.98 28.37 -12.82
C THR A 479 -22.64 29.85 -12.93
N TYR A 480 -23.67 30.68 -13.05
CA TYR A 480 -23.55 32.14 -13.00
C TYR A 480 -23.97 32.65 -11.62
N VAL A 481 -23.12 33.45 -10.98
CA VAL A 481 -23.41 34.02 -9.67
C VAL A 481 -24.18 35.34 -9.84
N ASP A 482 -25.49 35.36 -9.54
CA ASP A 482 -26.28 36.58 -9.60
C ASP A 482 -25.83 37.57 -8.52
N PRO A 483 -25.40 38.80 -8.86
CA PRO A 483 -25.06 39.82 -7.87
C PRO A 483 -26.19 40.20 -6.90
N LEU A 484 -27.45 39.86 -7.22
CA LEU A 484 -28.60 40.07 -6.34
C LEU A 484 -28.78 38.95 -5.31
N ASP A 485 -28.22 37.77 -5.55
CA ASP A 485 -28.28 36.60 -4.66
C ASP A 485 -27.02 35.72 -4.85
N PRO A 486 -25.84 36.20 -4.43
CA PRO A 486 -24.58 35.48 -4.61
C PRO A 486 -24.40 34.42 -3.50
N THR A 487 -25.35 33.50 -3.39
CA THR A 487 -25.40 32.49 -2.34
C THR A 487 -25.41 31.10 -2.94
N LEU A 488 -24.51 30.22 -2.52
CA LEU A 488 -24.62 28.78 -2.71
C LEU A 488 -25.41 28.20 -1.55
N TYR A 489 -26.47 27.45 -1.84
CA TYR A 489 -27.20 26.62 -0.89
C TYR A 489 -26.86 25.15 -1.11
N LEU A 490 -26.70 24.41 -0.01
CA LEU A 490 -26.37 22.98 0.00
C LEU A 490 -27.21 22.26 1.06
N ASN A 491 -27.94 21.21 0.67
CA ASN A 491 -28.64 20.30 1.58
C ASN A 491 -27.89 18.97 1.61
N SER A 492 -27.38 18.58 2.79
CA SER A 492 -26.35 17.55 2.88
C SER A 492 -26.34 16.81 4.21
N TYR A 493 -25.78 15.60 4.22
CA TYR A 493 -25.46 14.78 5.40
C TYR A 493 -24.06 14.21 5.21
N TRP A 494 -23.31 14.03 6.29
CA TRP A 494 -21.99 13.42 6.25
C TRP A 494 -21.67 12.70 7.56
N ASP A 495 -20.81 11.70 7.44
CA ASP A 495 -20.15 10.96 8.53
C ASP A 495 -18.73 10.70 8.04
N ILE A 496 -17.79 11.50 8.52
CA ILE A 496 -16.42 11.64 8.01
C ILE A 496 -15.47 11.58 9.20
N GLU A 497 -14.30 10.95 9.05
CA GLU A 497 -13.34 10.84 10.15
C GLU A 497 -12.96 12.21 10.73
N ASP A 498 -13.00 12.31 12.06
CA ASP A 498 -12.82 13.55 12.80
C ASP A 498 -11.39 14.10 12.57
N TYR A 499 -11.27 15.23 11.86
CA TYR A 499 -10.03 16.00 11.63
C TYR A 499 -8.96 15.35 10.73
N TRP A 500 -9.20 14.14 10.22
CA TRP A 500 -8.35 13.45 9.26
C TRP A 500 -8.93 13.56 7.85
N ASP A 501 -10.18 13.17 7.68
CA ASP A 501 -10.91 13.22 6.42
C ASP A 501 -11.77 14.48 6.26
N PHE A 502 -11.94 14.93 5.01
CA PHE A 502 -12.68 16.17 4.72
C PHE A 502 -13.50 16.15 3.43
N GLY A 503 -14.70 16.74 3.52
CA GLY A 503 -15.46 17.24 2.37
C GLY A 503 -15.20 18.73 2.15
N PHE A 504 -14.84 19.14 0.92
CA PHE A 504 -14.58 20.53 0.57
C PHE A 504 -15.63 21.07 -0.38
N VAL A 505 -16.17 22.24 -0.05
CA VAL A 505 -17.01 23.03 -0.97
C VAL A 505 -16.13 24.11 -1.59
N GLN A 506 -15.88 24.02 -2.88
CA GLN A 506 -14.88 24.83 -3.57
C GLN A 506 -15.49 25.62 -4.72
N VAL A 507 -14.78 26.68 -5.12
CA VAL A 507 -15.10 27.48 -6.31
C VAL A 507 -13.84 27.69 -7.14
N SER A 508 -14.01 27.62 -8.47
CA SER A 508 -12.99 27.97 -9.46
C SER A 508 -13.53 29.04 -10.40
N ASP A 509 -12.70 30.05 -10.69
CA ASP A 509 -12.96 31.13 -11.65
C ASP A 509 -12.04 31.05 -12.90
N ASP A 510 -11.35 29.92 -13.06
CA ASP A 510 -10.35 29.65 -14.11
C ASP A 510 -10.55 28.28 -14.77
N ASP A 511 -11.81 27.91 -15.03
CA ASP A 511 -12.20 26.66 -15.71
C ASP A 511 -11.69 25.37 -15.02
N GLY A 512 -11.49 25.41 -13.71
CA GLY A 512 -11.06 24.28 -12.89
C GLY A 512 -9.55 24.14 -12.71
N GLU A 513 -8.75 25.10 -13.23
CA GLU A 513 -7.29 25.11 -13.06
C GLU A 513 -6.88 25.30 -11.58
N THR A 514 -7.60 26.13 -10.82
CA THR A 514 -7.38 26.32 -9.38
C THR A 514 -8.70 26.34 -8.60
N TRP A 515 -8.65 25.87 -7.35
CA TRP A 515 -9.82 25.74 -6.47
C TRP A 515 -9.61 26.51 -5.17
N THR A 516 -10.61 27.29 -4.77
CA THR A 516 -10.65 27.98 -3.46
C THR A 516 -11.76 27.39 -2.60
N SER A 517 -11.41 26.84 -1.44
CA SER A 517 -12.39 26.32 -0.48
C SER A 517 -13.18 27.43 0.22
N LEU A 518 -14.49 27.24 0.32
CA LEU A 518 -15.45 28.17 0.89
C LEU A 518 -15.72 27.82 2.36
N ALA A 519 -15.69 28.84 3.23
CA ALA A 519 -15.98 28.67 4.64
C ALA A 519 -17.46 28.97 4.97
N ASN A 520 -18.00 28.26 5.95
CA ASN A 520 -19.26 28.57 6.62
C ASN A 520 -19.21 28.17 8.11
N ASP A 521 -20.36 28.10 8.78
CA ASP A 521 -20.47 27.73 10.20
C ASP A 521 -20.17 26.23 10.51
N TYR A 522 -20.06 25.38 9.49
CA TYR A 522 -19.81 23.93 9.57
C TYR A 522 -18.41 23.53 9.12
N THR A 523 -17.66 24.43 8.49
CA THR A 523 -16.30 24.14 8.01
C THR A 523 -15.24 24.54 9.02
N THR A 524 -14.13 23.81 9.06
CA THR A 524 -12.97 24.13 9.90
C THR A 524 -11.65 24.06 9.10
N SER A 525 -10.62 24.72 9.62
CA SER A 525 -9.22 24.55 9.20
C SER A 525 -8.39 23.83 10.25
N ASP A 526 -9.00 23.44 11.38
CA ASP A 526 -8.37 22.57 12.35
C ASP A 526 -8.36 21.15 11.75
N HIS A 527 -7.25 20.44 11.88
CA HIS A 527 -7.02 19.08 11.38
C HIS A 527 -6.07 18.36 12.35
N ASP A 528 -5.95 17.03 12.25
CA ASP A 528 -4.86 16.33 12.91
C ASP A 528 -3.50 16.76 12.30
N PRO A 529 -2.44 16.94 13.11
CA PRO A 529 -1.10 17.22 12.58
C PRO A 529 -0.58 16.19 11.58
N GLY A 530 -1.06 14.94 11.65
CA GLY A 530 -0.74 13.85 10.74
C GLY A 530 -1.66 13.74 9.52
N ALA A 531 -2.69 14.58 9.37
CA ALA A 531 -3.64 14.47 8.26
C ALA A 531 -2.95 14.53 6.89
N HIS A 532 -3.49 13.78 5.91
CA HIS A 532 -2.91 13.66 4.58
C HIS A 532 -2.62 15.03 3.93
N PRO A 533 -1.48 15.22 3.22
CA PRO A 533 -1.13 16.52 2.64
C PRO A 533 -2.20 17.13 1.73
N ASP A 534 -2.97 16.31 1.01
CA ASP A 534 -4.08 16.80 0.18
C ASP A 534 -5.24 17.38 1.01
N VAL A 535 -5.48 16.85 2.22
CA VAL A 535 -6.44 17.43 3.16
C VAL A 535 -5.97 18.82 3.56
N VAL A 536 -4.72 18.92 4.02
CA VAL A 536 -4.09 20.19 4.45
C VAL A 536 -4.13 21.24 3.33
N ALA A 537 -3.86 20.82 2.09
CA ALA A 537 -3.84 21.69 0.92
C ALA A 537 -5.22 22.27 0.56
N ASN A 538 -6.31 21.62 0.94
CA ASN A 538 -7.67 22.00 0.56
C ASN A 538 -8.50 22.67 1.67
N LEU A 539 -7.97 22.84 2.89
CA LEU A 539 -8.70 23.49 4.00
C LEU A 539 -9.17 24.93 3.67
N PRO A 540 -10.32 25.39 4.21
CA PRO A 540 -11.20 24.70 5.16
C PRO A 540 -12.22 23.74 4.52
N GLY A 541 -12.70 22.75 5.27
CA GLY A 541 -13.72 21.78 4.84
C GLY A 541 -14.65 21.32 5.97
N ILE A 542 -15.65 20.50 5.64
CA ILE A 542 -16.46 19.75 6.61
C ILE A 542 -15.72 18.47 7.01
N THR A 543 -15.82 18.09 8.27
CA THR A 543 -15.27 16.87 8.87
C THR A 543 -16.21 16.47 10.02
N GLU A 544 -15.87 15.44 10.80
CA GLU A 544 -16.73 14.82 11.81
C GLU A 544 -18.05 14.30 11.20
N TYR A 545 -19.12 14.21 12.00
CA TYR A 545 -20.43 13.73 11.57
C TYR A 545 -21.57 14.68 11.92
N VAL A 546 -22.66 14.58 11.16
CA VAL A 546 -23.94 15.23 11.49
C VAL A 546 -25.04 14.20 11.70
N GLY A 547 -25.76 14.28 12.81
CA GLY A 547 -26.83 13.32 13.12
C GLY A 547 -28.12 13.47 12.31
N GLU A 548 -28.22 14.49 11.45
CA GLU A 548 -29.36 14.73 10.55
C GLU A 548 -28.92 15.50 9.30
N VAL A 549 -29.75 15.49 8.26
CA VAL A 549 -29.52 16.30 7.06
C VAL A 549 -29.57 17.78 7.43
N VAL A 550 -28.55 18.55 7.04
CA VAL A 550 -28.41 19.97 7.32
C VAL A 550 -28.52 20.83 6.07
N ASP A 551 -29.02 22.05 6.27
CA ASP A 551 -29.05 23.11 5.26
C ASP A 551 -27.88 24.07 5.51
N MET A 552 -27.01 24.20 4.52
CA MET A 552 -25.84 25.07 4.55
C MET A 552 -25.94 26.16 3.50
N THR A 553 -25.30 27.31 3.78
CA THR A 553 -25.13 28.38 2.79
C THR A 553 -23.69 28.88 2.79
N PHE A 554 -23.16 29.16 1.60
CA PHE A 554 -21.84 29.75 1.40
C PHE A 554 -21.95 31.08 0.65
N ASP A 555 -21.11 32.04 1.03
CA ASP A 555 -21.06 33.37 0.42
C ASP A 555 -20.21 33.35 -0.86
N LEU A 556 -20.82 33.69 -2.00
CA LEU A 556 -20.15 33.85 -3.29
C LEU A 556 -20.00 35.32 -3.70
N SER A 557 -20.15 36.28 -2.77
CA SER A 557 -20.14 37.72 -3.08
C SER A 557 -18.88 38.19 -3.83
N LEU A 558 -17.75 37.50 -3.69
CA LEU A 558 -16.51 37.79 -4.42
C LEU A 558 -16.62 37.51 -5.92
N TYR A 559 -17.45 36.54 -6.30
CA TYR A 559 -17.64 36.06 -7.68
C TYR A 559 -18.92 36.62 -8.31
N ALA A 560 -19.55 37.61 -7.66
CA ALA A 560 -20.82 38.18 -8.09
C ALA A 560 -20.72 38.77 -9.51
N GLY A 561 -21.49 38.20 -10.44
CA GLY A 561 -21.55 38.62 -11.84
C GLY A 561 -20.63 37.83 -12.77
N GLU A 562 -19.99 36.79 -12.27
CA GLU A 562 -19.08 35.91 -13.01
C GLU A 562 -19.73 34.55 -13.28
N ASN A 563 -19.19 33.82 -14.26
CA ASN A 563 -19.44 32.39 -14.38
C ASN A 563 -18.29 31.67 -13.69
N VAL A 564 -18.62 30.70 -12.85
CA VAL A 564 -17.67 29.95 -12.03
C VAL A 564 -18.06 28.48 -12.04
N GLN A 565 -17.10 27.61 -11.70
CA GLN A 565 -17.37 26.23 -11.32
C GLN A 565 -17.53 26.13 -9.81
N ILE A 566 -18.57 25.43 -9.36
CA ILE A 566 -18.72 24.98 -7.98
C ILE A 566 -18.29 23.52 -7.91
N GLY A 567 -17.42 23.19 -6.95
CA GLY A 567 -16.87 21.85 -6.75
C GLY A 567 -17.20 21.30 -5.38
N PHE A 568 -17.44 19.99 -5.31
CA PHE A 568 -17.55 19.22 -4.08
C PHE A 568 -16.50 18.13 -4.10
N ARG A 569 -15.43 18.31 -3.32
CA ARG A 569 -14.29 17.39 -3.25
C ARG A 569 -14.37 16.55 -1.98
N TYR A 570 -14.15 15.26 -2.06
CA TYR A 570 -14.01 14.39 -0.89
C TYR A 570 -12.59 13.84 -0.86
N VAL A 571 -11.88 14.09 0.24
CA VAL A 571 -10.50 13.63 0.44
C VAL A 571 -10.43 12.83 1.73
N THR A 572 -9.88 11.62 1.65
CA THR A 572 -9.62 10.75 2.80
C THR A 572 -8.12 10.49 2.95
N ASP A 573 -7.69 10.16 4.16
CA ASP A 573 -6.32 9.74 4.42
C ASP A 573 -6.11 8.25 4.14
N TRP A 574 -4.98 7.69 4.57
CA TRP A 574 -4.59 6.28 4.36
C TRP A 574 -5.31 5.29 5.28
N ALA A 575 -6.29 5.72 6.09
CA ALA A 575 -6.85 4.90 7.16
C ALA A 575 -8.36 5.07 7.33
N THR A 576 -8.85 5.13 8.57
CA THR A 576 -10.27 4.92 8.89
C THR A 576 -11.20 5.82 8.10
N PHE A 577 -12.09 5.24 7.30
CA PHE A 577 -13.19 5.97 6.69
C PHE A 577 -14.55 5.60 7.31
N TYR A 578 -15.47 6.56 7.28
CA TYR A 578 -16.86 6.39 7.72
C TYR A 578 -17.83 6.39 6.54
N GLU A 579 -19.11 6.72 6.77
CA GLU A 579 -20.15 6.63 5.74
C GLU A 579 -19.92 7.57 4.56
N GLY A 580 -19.04 8.57 4.67
CA GLY A 580 -18.75 9.54 3.63
C GLY A 580 -19.76 10.68 3.57
N TRP A 581 -19.97 11.23 2.37
CA TRP A 581 -20.67 12.50 2.16
C TRP A 581 -21.83 12.38 1.16
N TYR A 582 -22.98 12.91 1.55
CA TYR A 582 -24.20 12.95 0.74
C TYR A 582 -24.64 14.38 0.43
N ILE A 583 -24.99 14.62 -0.83
CA ILE A 583 -25.56 15.88 -1.31
C ILE A 583 -26.93 15.61 -1.92
N PHE A 584 -27.97 16.13 -1.28
CA PHE A 584 -29.37 15.95 -1.69
C PHE A 584 -29.88 17.08 -2.59
N ASP A 585 -29.39 18.30 -2.41
CA ASP A 585 -29.70 19.46 -3.25
C ASP A 585 -28.57 20.49 -3.17
N ALA A 586 -28.23 21.10 -4.31
CA ALA A 586 -27.27 22.18 -4.39
C ALA A 586 -27.72 23.21 -5.42
N ASN A 587 -27.74 24.49 -5.06
CA ASN A 587 -28.16 25.56 -5.96
C ASN A 587 -27.43 26.89 -5.68
N VAL A 588 -27.22 27.69 -6.73
CA VAL A 588 -26.69 29.06 -6.61
C VAL A 588 -27.78 30.05 -6.97
N GLY A 589 -28.12 30.95 -6.04
CA GLY A 589 -29.20 31.93 -6.23
C GLY A 589 -30.56 31.31 -6.57
N GLY A 590 -30.84 30.09 -6.06
CA GLY A 590 -32.05 29.34 -6.37
C GLY A 590 -32.04 28.57 -7.70
N VAL A 591 -30.92 28.56 -8.43
CA VAL A 591 -30.73 27.77 -9.65
C VAL A 591 -29.97 26.49 -9.32
N SER A 592 -30.65 25.33 -9.44
CA SER A 592 -30.04 24.02 -9.18
C SER A 592 -28.80 23.78 -10.04
N LEU A 593 -27.77 23.20 -9.42
CA LEU A 593 -26.52 22.82 -10.07
C LEU A 593 -26.70 21.50 -10.85
N ASP A 594 -26.17 21.46 -12.07
CA ASP A 594 -26.10 20.24 -12.90
C ASP A 594 -24.72 19.61 -12.70
N LEU A 595 -24.61 18.77 -11.68
CA LEU A 595 -23.34 18.21 -11.23
C LEU A 595 -22.86 17.08 -12.14
N ALA A 596 -21.55 17.04 -12.38
CA ALA A 596 -20.86 16.00 -13.12
C ALA A 596 -19.57 15.59 -12.43
N ILE A 597 -19.21 14.32 -12.55
CA ILE A 597 -17.92 13.78 -12.07
C ILE A 597 -16.80 14.34 -12.95
N VAL A 598 -15.71 14.77 -12.32
CA VAL A 598 -14.47 15.11 -13.01
C VAL A 598 -13.57 13.90 -12.98
N TYR A 599 -13.29 13.35 -14.15
CA TYR A 599 -12.32 12.28 -14.32
C TYR A 599 -10.94 12.87 -14.61
N PRO A 600 -9.87 12.37 -13.97
CA PRO A 600 -8.50 12.75 -14.32
C PRO A 600 -8.16 12.32 -15.75
N ASP A 601 -7.18 12.99 -16.35
CA ASP A 601 -6.65 12.60 -17.65
C ASP A 601 -5.96 11.23 -17.55
N ALA A 602 -6.26 10.32 -18.50
CA ALA A 602 -5.51 9.09 -18.64
C ALA A 602 -4.22 9.36 -19.43
N SER A 603 -3.15 8.63 -19.14
CA SER A 603 -1.86 8.76 -19.82
C SER A 603 -1.21 7.40 -19.98
N TYR A 604 -0.50 7.16 -21.09
CA TYR A 604 0.08 5.85 -21.38
C TYR A 604 1.52 5.91 -21.85
N MET A 605 2.28 4.90 -21.43
CA MET A 605 3.59 4.58 -21.98
C MET A 605 3.53 3.28 -22.78
N VAL A 606 3.83 3.37 -24.07
CA VAL A 606 3.69 2.24 -24.99
C VAL A 606 5.03 1.94 -25.67
N THR A 607 5.57 0.76 -25.39
CA THR A 607 6.88 0.33 -25.86
C THR A 607 6.76 -1.00 -26.57
N VAL A 608 7.50 -1.15 -27.67
CA VAL A 608 7.65 -2.42 -28.36
C VAL A 608 9.06 -2.95 -28.15
N VAL A 609 9.15 -4.12 -27.52
CA VAL A 609 10.41 -4.87 -27.37
C VAL A 609 10.43 -6.01 -28.38
N ALA A 610 11.41 -6.00 -29.27
CA ALA A 610 11.56 -7.01 -30.31
C ALA A 610 12.85 -7.80 -30.11
N TYR A 611 12.77 -9.14 -30.18
CA TYR A 611 13.87 -10.06 -29.87
C TYR A 611 14.35 -10.79 -31.11
N LYS A 612 15.63 -11.13 -31.11
CA LYS A 612 16.22 -11.98 -32.11
C LYS A 612 17.20 -12.95 -31.48
N GLU A 613 16.96 -14.23 -31.72
CA GLU A 613 17.86 -15.28 -31.29
C GLU A 613 18.93 -15.54 -32.35
N THR A 614 20.19 -15.47 -31.94
CA THR A 614 21.32 -15.75 -32.82
C THR A 614 22.28 -16.73 -32.17
N GLY A 615 23.13 -17.38 -32.97
CA GLY A 615 24.17 -18.26 -32.44
C GLY A 615 25.22 -17.57 -31.54
N GLY A 616 25.09 -16.26 -31.28
CA GLY A 616 25.90 -15.48 -30.35
C GLY A 616 25.11 -14.85 -29.19
N GLY A 617 23.85 -15.25 -28.97
CA GLY A 617 22.99 -14.74 -27.88
C GLY A 617 21.75 -13.98 -28.38
N THR A 618 20.90 -13.60 -27.42
CA THR A 618 19.68 -12.82 -27.59
C THR A 618 20.03 -11.36 -27.87
N HIS A 619 19.44 -10.79 -28.93
CA HIS A 619 19.55 -9.36 -29.23
C HIS A 619 18.15 -8.75 -29.18
N TYR A 620 18.00 -7.61 -28.52
CA TYR A 620 16.73 -6.91 -28.43
C TYR A 620 16.79 -5.51 -29.05
N MET A 621 15.61 -4.98 -29.37
CA MET A 621 15.41 -3.59 -29.78
C MET A 621 14.18 -3.06 -29.05
N VAL A 622 14.35 -1.92 -28.41
CA VAL A 622 13.29 -1.16 -27.73
C VAL A 622 12.84 -0.03 -28.66
N MET A 623 11.53 0.14 -28.80
CA MET A 623 10.93 1.14 -29.68
C MET A 623 9.70 1.75 -29.01
N ASP A 624 9.80 3.02 -28.66
CA ASP A 624 8.71 3.74 -27.97
C ASP A 624 7.77 4.41 -28.95
N LEU A 625 6.50 4.46 -28.57
CA LEU A 625 5.42 4.99 -29.38
C LEU A 625 5.04 6.39 -28.91
N ASP A 626 5.27 7.40 -29.75
CA ASP A 626 4.75 8.74 -29.51
C ASP A 626 3.21 8.76 -29.59
N LEU A 627 2.56 9.21 -28.52
CA LEU A 627 1.12 9.48 -28.44
C LEU A 627 0.84 10.98 -28.60
N ASN A 628 -0.37 11.32 -29.03
CA ASN A 628 -0.86 12.70 -29.02
C ASN A 628 -1.69 12.96 -27.74
N ASP A 629 -2.18 14.19 -27.58
CA ASP A 629 -3.00 14.62 -26.43
C ASP A 629 -4.31 13.83 -26.22
N GLY A 630 -4.70 12.97 -27.17
CA GLY A 630 -5.86 12.06 -27.02
C GLY A 630 -5.42 10.61 -27.10
N ASN A 631 -4.25 10.30 -26.53
CA ASN A 631 -3.66 8.97 -26.37
C ASN A 631 -3.62 8.08 -27.63
N PHE A 632 -3.58 8.69 -28.82
CA PHE A 632 -3.54 7.99 -30.10
C PHE A 632 -2.14 8.04 -30.73
N GLY A 633 -1.61 6.87 -31.07
CA GLY A 633 -0.27 6.71 -31.63
C GLY A 633 -0.17 5.62 -32.68
N SER A 634 0.92 5.64 -33.46
CA SER A 634 1.21 4.50 -34.35
C SER A 634 2.70 4.38 -34.75
N ILE A 635 3.29 3.19 -34.62
CA ILE A 635 4.70 2.91 -34.94
C ILE A 635 4.83 1.86 -36.05
N SER A 636 5.84 2.03 -36.90
CA SER A 636 6.17 1.03 -37.91
C SER A 636 7.03 -0.08 -37.34
N LEU A 637 6.53 -1.30 -37.40
CA LEU A 637 7.22 -2.48 -36.88
C LEU A 637 8.29 -2.99 -37.86
N LEU A 638 9.44 -3.40 -37.32
CA LEU A 638 10.54 -4.00 -38.09
C LEU A 638 10.35 -5.52 -38.25
N GLY A 639 9.18 -5.91 -38.77
CA GLY A 639 8.66 -7.28 -38.76
C GLY A 639 9.61 -8.41 -39.23
N ASN A 640 10.57 -8.09 -40.10
CA ASN A 640 11.51 -9.06 -40.65
C ASN A 640 12.78 -9.28 -39.81
N TRP A 641 13.06 -8.42 -38.84
CA TRP A 641 14.32 -8.49 -38.09
C TRP A 641 14.23 -9.45 -36.89
N ALA A 642 13.09 -9.45 -36.19
CA ALA A 642 12.83 -10.15 -34.93
C ALA A 642 12.14 -11.51 -35.12
N ASP A 643 12.37 -12.39 -34.14
CA ASP A 643 11.73 -13.70 -33.98
C ASP A 643 10.55 -13.63 -33.00
N HIS A 644 10.65 -12.77 -31.98
CA HIS A 644 9.57 -12.49 -31.01
C HIS A 644 9.37 -10.99 -30.84
N MET A 645 8.18 -10.58 -30.43
CA MET A 645 7.88 -9.21 -30.06
C MET A 645 6.97 -9.22 -28.84
N VAL A 646 7.15 -8.25 -27.95
CA VAL A 646 6.26 -7.95 -26.84
C VAL A 646 5.88 -6.47 -26.95
N LEU A 647 4.58 -6.19 -26.86
CA LEU A 647 4.06 -4.85 -26.66
C LEU A 647 3.87 -4.66 -25.16
N ILE A 648 4.48 -3.62 -24.60
CA ILE A 648 4.38 -3.25 -23.20
C ILE A 648 3.52 -1.98 -23.13
N VAL A 649 2.41 -2.06 -22.40
CA VAL A 649 1.48 -0.94 -22.20
C VAL A 649 1.39 -0.68 -20.71
N SER A 650 1.69 0.53 -20.28
CA SER A 650 1.46 0.96 -18.90
C SER A 650 0.57 2.18 -18.91
N ALA A 651 -0.38 2.20 -17.98
CA ALA A 651 -1.02 3.43 -17.55
C ALA A 651 0.01 4.25 -16.74
N THR A 652 -0.02 5.57 -16.85
CA THR A 652 0.92 6.50 -16.20
C THR A 652 0.21 7.71 -15.61
N GLN A 653 -1.12 7.69 -15.60
CA GLN A 653 -1.90 8.62 -14.81
C GLN A 653 -1.62 8.38 -13.31
N PRO A 654 -1.67 9.43 -12.47
CA PRO A 654 -1.37 9.30 -11.04
C PRO A 654 -2.45 8.59 -10.23
N GLN A 655 -3.68 8.48 -10.75
CA GLN A 655 -4.81 7.83 -10.05
C GLN A 655 -5.83 7.27 -11.03
N GLY A 656 -6.53 6.21 -10.61
CA GLY A 656 -7.68 5.66 -11.31
C GLY A 656 -7.32 4.74 -12.48
N PHE A 657 -8.33 4.02 -12.96
CA PHE A 657 -8.20 2.95 -13.93
C PHE A 657 -8.49 3.41 -15.34
N SER A 658 -7.77 2.88 -16.32
CA SER A 658 -8.01 3.21 -17.73
C SER A 658 -7.86 1.99 -18.63
N ASP A 659 -8.57 1.97 -19.76
CA ASP A 659 -8.45 0.91 -20.77
C ASP A 659 -7.85 1.48 -22.06
N TYR A 660 -7.34 0.60 -22.91
CA TYR A 660 -6.75 0.98 -24.16
C TYR A 660 -7.18 0.04 -25.25
N SER A 661 -7.01 0.48 -26.49
CA SER A 661 -7.22 -0.33 -27.68
C SER A 661 -5.99 -0.30 -28.55
N PHE A 662 -5.62 -1.44 -29.10
CA PHE A 662 -4.54 -1.51 -30.08
C PHE A 662 -4.89 -2.42 -31.25
N ARG A 663 -4.12 -2.27 -32.32
CA ARG A 663 -4.26 -3.08 -33.52
C ARG A 663 -3.00 -3.09 -34.36
N ILE A 664 -2.63 -4.28 -34.84
CA ILE A 664 -1.56 -4.41 -35.84
C ILE A 664 -2.15 -4.49 -37.26
N LYS A 665 -1.54 -3.77 -38.21
CA LYS A 665 -1.85 -3.86 -39.64
C LYS A 665 -0.74 -4.57 -40.42
N PRO A 666 -1.11 -5.47 -41.35
CA PRO A 666 -0.16 -6.12 -42.24
C PRO A 666 0.38 -5.13 -43.30
N GLY A 667 1.61 -5.35 -43.74
CA GLY A 667 2.21 -4.65 -44.85
C GLY A 667 1.52 -4.89 -46.19
N LYS A 668 1.70 -3.98 -47.15
CA LYS A 668 1.10 -4.13 -48.49
C LYS A 668 1.72 -5.33 -49.22
N GLY A 669 0.89 -6.33 -49.56
CA GLY A 669 1.27 -7.45 -50.43
C GLY A 669 1.11 -8.84 -49.82
N THR A 670 0.77 -8.95 -48.53
CA THR A 670 0.54 -10.21 -47.84
C THR A 670 -0.85 -10.79 -48.20
N GLN A 671 -0.89 -11.96 -48.85
CA GLN A 671 -2.13 -12.72 -49.03
C GLN A 671 -2.41 -13.53 -47.76
N TRP A 672 -3.60 -13.39 -47.20
CA TRP A 672 -4.06 -14.15 -46.04
C TRP A 672 -5.07 -15.21 -46.49
N MET A 673 -4.91 -16.45 -46.01
CA MET A 673 -6.01 -17.42 -46.01
C MET A 673 -6.83 -17.14 -44.76
N MET A 674 -8.07 -16.67 -44.96
CA MET A 674 -9.07 -16.50 -43.89
C MET A 674 -9.48 -17.83 -43.29
#